data_AF-A0A498IAE2-F1
#
_entry.id   AF-A0A498IAE2-F1
#
_cell.length_a   1.000
_cell.length_b   1.000
_cell.length_c   1.000
_cell.angle_alpha   90.00
_cell.angle_beta   90.00
_cell.angle_gamma   90.00
#
_symmetry.space_group_name_H-M   'P 1'
#
loop_
_entity.id
_entity.type
_entity.pdbx_description
1 polymer ?
#
loop_
_entity_poly.entity_id
_entity_poly.type
_entity_poly.pdbx_seq_one_letter_code
_entity_poly.pdbx_strand_id
1 'polypeptide(L)'
;MHPYNRLPSSGHNSPSPPPSPLRSPRFRHGRSKPGGRFNQPGRTLIQRIVWHLLSVLIRRQGFFLFAPLLYIAGMLLYMGSVSFEVVPVISHRLAPGSVYRSPQLYAKLRPEMDADNSSADAISTVWKHSYKSGEWRPCVNKSSGGLAESNGYIYVEANGGLNQQRTSICNAVAVAGYLNATLVIPKFHFHSIWRDPSNFSEIYDEDYFISMLENDVRVVDKIPEYLMERFDHNMTNVYNFRIKAWSPILYYEDVVLPRLLEEKVIRISPFANRLSFDSPPAVQRLRCLANYEALKFSSPILTLGEVLVVRMKERSTNYGGKYISVHLRFEEDMVAFSCCVFDGGEQENEDMKAARERGWKGKFTKPGRVIRPGAIRVNGKCPLSPLEVGLMLRGMGFEKNTFIYLASGKIYNAEKSMAPLLEMFPNLQTKEMLASEEELAPFKNYSSRMAAIDYTVCLHSEVFVTTQGGNFPHFLIGHRRYMYGGHSKTIRPDKRKLALLFDNPQIGWKTFKRHLLGMRSHSDSKGYEIKRPNDSIYTFPCPDYAMGIVGNLSPDQLRTFHSQGYLVMESFASAEDIEAMRNRMDQLLQDFDCSSTASIFSTTNQQQSTDNYFYDSVDIISFFFEEKAFGSDGELRQPKELSINKVGHALHELDPVFKGFTFSEKVSGLFISLGYKRPIVIQSMYIFKQPGIGGEVVPHQDNSFLYTDPPTCTGLWLALEDATITNGCLWAIPGSQKNGLVRRFIRGEDGVTFDRPSPEYDQKDFVPIEVKAGSLVVIHGDLIHQSFENQSLKSRHAYSLHVVDTDGCRWSQDNWIRRKVEPEPLYVSSSDLKLDL
;
A
#
# COMPACT_ATOMS: atom_id res chain seq x y z
N MET A 1 2.55 -25.83 -37.45
CA MET A 1 2.81 -26.66 -36.25
C MET A 1 4.02 -26.10 -35.53
N HIS A 2 3.83 -25.63 -34.29
CA HIS A 2 4.78 -25.12 -33.27
C HIS A 2 4.22 -23.83 -32.67
N PRO A 3 3.89 -23.81 -31.37
CA PRO A 3 3.82 -22.58 -30.62
C PRO A 3 4.85 -22.59 -29.48
N TYR A 4 5.86 -21.74 -29.62
CA TYR A 4 6.65 -21.23 -28.50
C TYR A 4 5.76 -20.31 -27.68
N ASN A 5 5.35 -20.71 -26.47
CA ASN A 5 4.70 -19.82 -25.52
C ASN A 5 5.46 -19.79 -24.19
N ARG A 6 6.09 -18.64 -23.93
CA ARG A 6 6.68 -18.24 -22.65
C ARG A 6 5.54 -17.94 -21.67
N LEU A 7 5.54 -18.58 -20.51
CA LEU A 7 4.70 -18.24 -19.36
C LEU A 7 5.11 -16.87 -18.79
N PRO A 8 4.16 -15.97 -18.45
CA PRO A 8 4.44 -14.82 -17.61
C PRO A 8 4.49 -15.23 -16.13
N SER A 9 5.53 -14.78 -15.44
CA SER A 9 5.74 -14.90 -14.00
C SER A 9 4.86 -13.89 -13.26
N SER A 10 3.73 -14.31 -12.68
CA SER A 10 3.01 -13.51 -11.67
C SER A 10 3.56 -13.83 -10.28
N GLY A 11 4.65 -13.16 -9.93
CA GLY A 11 5.11 -12.98 -8.56
C GLY A 11 5.28 -11.49 -8.33
N HIS A 12 4.41 -10.87 -7.55
CA HIS A 12 4.72 -9.56 -6.97
C HIS A 12 5.75 -9.78 -5.86
N ASN A 13 7.01 -9.71 -6.27
CA ASN A 13 8.18 -9.38 -5.48
C ASN A 13 9.17 -8.83 -6.52
N SER A 14 9.25 -7.51 -6.66
CA SER A 14 10.21 -6.85 -7.53
C SER A 14 11.63 -7.03 -6.95
N PRO A 15 12.61 -7.48 -7.75
CA PRO A 15 13.99 -7.07 -7.61
C PRO A 15 14.32 -6.05 -8.70
N SER A 16 14.89 -4.91 -8.31
CA SER A 16 15.45 -3.89 -9.19
C SER A 16 16.53 -4.47 -10.13
N PRO A 17 16.78 -3.85 -11.30
CA PRO A 17 17.83 -4.27 -12.24
C PRO A 17 19.24 -3.90 -11.72
N PRO A 18 20.31 -4.60 -12.18
CA PRO A 18 21.69 -4.18 -11.94
C PRO A 18 22.04 -2.92 -12.77
N PRO A 19 22.99 -2.08 -12.31
CA PRO A 19 23.46 -0.92 -13.07
C PRO A 19 24.29 -1.36 -14.29
N SER A 20 24.00 -0.76 -15.44
CA SER A 20 24.88 -0.79 -16.62
C SER A 20 26.06 0.17 -16.41
N PRO A 21 27.27 -0.14 -16.92
CA PRO A 21 28.45 0.67 -16.72
C PRO A 21 28.32 2.06 -17.34
N LEU A 22 28.68 3.08 -16.57
CA LEU A 22 28.85 4.45 -17.04
C LEU A 22 29.91 4.47 -18.16
N ARG A 23 29.47 4.89 -19.34
CA ARG A 23 30.36 5.45 -20.37
C ARG A 23 31.07 6.65 -19.77
N SER A 24 32.40 6.62 -19.83
CA SER A 24 33.26 7.76 -19.51
C SER A 24 32.91 8.98 -20.37
N PRO A 25 33.02 10.21 -19.83
CA PRO A 25 32.80 11.42 -20.60
C PRO A 25 33.92 11.60 -21.63
N ARG A 26 33.55 11.74 -22.91
CA ARG A 26 34.42 12.38 -23.91
C ARG A 26 34.59 13.85 -23.52
N PHE A 27 35.67 14.16 -22.82
CA PHE A 27 36.20 15.52 -22.76
C PHE A 27 36.69 15.92 -24.15
N ARG A 28 35.94 16.81 -24.81
CA ARG A 28 36.47 17.68 -25.87
C ARG A 28 37.23 18.82 -25.16
N HIS A 29 38.56 18.71 -25.09
CA HIS A 29 39.38 19.88 -24.83
C HIS A 29 39.77 20.55 -26.14
N GLY A 30 39.35 21.82 -26.26
CA GLY A 30 39.74 22.73 -27.32
C GLY A 30 41.24 23.06 -27.26
N ARG A 31 41.81 23.26 -28.45
CA ARG A 31 43.14 23.81 -28.70
C ARG A 31 43.29 25.20 -28.09
N SER A 32 44.36 25.40 -27.31
CA SER A 32 45.08 26.68 -27.23
C SER A 32 46.59 26.43 -27.37
N LYS A 33 47.24 27.34 -28.10
CA LYS A 33 48.58 27.28 -28.70
C LYS A 33 49.76 27.43 -27.71
N PRO A 34 51.01 27.18 -28.14
CA PRO A 34 52.18 27.05 -27.27
C PRO A 34 52.95 28.37 -27.04
N GLY A 35 53.50 28.52 -25.84
CA GLY A 35 54.73 29.25 -25.55
C GLY A 35 55.61 28.29 -24.74
N GLY A 36 56.93 28.22 -24.81
CA GLY A 36 57.94 29.22 -25.10
C GLY A 36 59.14 28.82 -24.23
N ARG A 37 60.25 28.46 -24.91
CA ARG A 37 61.63 28.12 -24.46
C ARG A 37 62.04 28.51 -23.04
N PHE A 38 62.88 27.67 -22.40
CA PHE A 38 64.22 28.09 -21.89
C PHE A 38 65.18 26.90 -21.69
N ASN A 39 66.47 27.21 -21.82
CA ASN A 39 67.63 26.37 -22.13
C ASN A 39 68.13 25.42 -21.02
N GLN A 40 68.68 24.27 -21.44
CA GLN A 40 69.74 23.55 -20.70
C GLN A 40 71.12 23.94 -21.25
N PRO A 41 72.17 24.08 -20.43
CA PRO A 41 73.55 24.13 -20.90
C PRO A 41 74.21 22.74 -20.93
N GLY A 42 75.12 22.55 -21.89
CA GLY A 42 75.72 21.29 -22.31
C GLY A 42 76.67 20.65 -21.30
N ARG A 43 76.69 19.31 -21.34
CA ARG A 43 77.56 18.41 -20.54
C ARG A 43 78.71 17.87 -21.40
N THR A 44 79.90 17.78 -20.82
CA THR A 44 81.19 17.50 -21.50
C THR A 44 81.41 16.01 -21.83
N LEU A 45 82.40 15.74 -22.70
CA LEU A 45 82.73 14.44 -23.31
C LEU A 45 82.94 13.28 -22.30
N ILE A 46 83.39 13.58 -21.07
CA ILE A 46 83.61 12.58 -20.01
C ILE A 46 82.30 12.03 -19.44
N GLN A 47 81.22 12.84 -19.43
CA GLN A 47 79.90 12.38 -18.98
C GLN A 47 79.20 11.46 -19.99
N ARG A 48 79.62 11.44 -21.26
CA ARG A 48 79.09 10.48 -22.27
C ARG A 48 79.69 9.08 -22.14
N ILE A 49 80.93 8.96 -21.65
CA ILE A 49 81.62 7.66 -21.49
C ILE A 49 81.10 6.91 -20.26
N VAL A 50 80.88 7.61 -19.14
CA VAL A 50 80.31 7.02 -17.91
C VAL A 50 78.88 6.53 -18.14
N TRP A 51 78.08 7.25 -18.94
CA TRP A 51 76.71 6.84 -19.25
C TRP A 51 76.63 5.62 -20.16
N HIS A 52 77.58 5.45 -21.09
CA HIS A 52 77.65 4.26 -21.93
C HIS A 52 78.05 3.00 -21.15
N LEU A 53 79.03 3.09 -20.23
CA LEU A 53 79.42 1.97 -19.36
C LEU A 53 78.29 1.55 -18.42
N LEU A 54 77.53 2.51 -17.86
CA LEU A 54 76.35 2.22 -17.04
C LEU A 54 75.24 1.54 -17.85
N SER A 55 75.04 1.94 -19.12
CA SER A 55 74.01 1.36 -19.99
C SER A 55 74.30 -0.10 -20.42
N VAL A 56 75.57 -0.49 -20.48
CA VAL A 56 75.98 -1.86 -20.84
C VAL A 56 75.81 -2.82 -19.67
N LEU A 57 76.08 -2.37 -18.43
CA LEU A 57 75.84 -3.15 -17.21
C LEU A 57 74.34 -3.36 -16.92
N ILE A 58 73.47 -2.41 -17.29
CA ILE A 58 72.02 -2.53 -17.14
C ILE A 58 71.39 -3.47 -18.20
N ARG A 59 72.08 -3.77 -19.31
CA ARG A 59 71.55 -4.61 -20.41
C ARG A 59 71.79 -6.11 -20.27
N ARG A 60 72.48 -6.59 -19.23
CA ARG A 60 72.63 -8.03 -18.93
C ARG A 60 72.04 -8.38 -17.58
N GLN A 61 70.72 -8.34 -17.47
CA GLN A 61 69.96 -8.86 -16.32
C GLN A 61 68.84 -9.81 -16.74
N GLY A 62 69.19 -10.84 -17.52
CA GLY A 62 68.36 -12.05 -17.61
C GLY A 62 68.19 -12.75 -16.25
N PHE A 63 68.97 -12.39 -15.23
CA PHE A 63 68.93 -13.00 -13.90
C PHE A 63 67.75 -12.53 -13.02
N PHE A 64 67.20 -11.32 -13.25
CA PHE A 64 66.07 -10.80 -12.47
C PHE A 64 64.70 -11.29 -12.96
N LEU A 65 64.62 -11.91 -14.14
CA LEU A 65 63.39 -12.56 -14.63
C LEU A 65 63.17 -13.97 -14.03
N PHE A 66 64.22 -14.61 -13.52
CA PHE A 66 64.12 -15.94 -12.91
C PHE A 66 63.94 -15.93 -11.40
N ALA A 67 64.27 -14.82 -10.71
CA ALA A 67 64.08 -14.72 -9.26
C ALA A 67 62.60 -14.86 -8.81
N PRO A 68 61.60 -14.29 -9.51
CA PRO A 68 60.19 -14.52 -9.17
C PRO A 68 59.74 -15.96 -9.44
N LEU A 69 60.25 -16.58 -10.52
CA LEU A 69 59.92 -17.97 -10.87
C LEU A 69 60.54 -18.97 -9.90
N LEU A 70 61.78 -18.75 -9.45
CA LEU A 70 62.44 -19.54 -8.43
C LEU A 70 61.80 -19.34 -7.05
N TYR A 71 61.33 -18.13 -6.73
CA TYR A 71 60.57 -17.87 -5.51
C TYR A 71 59.21 -18.60 -5.52
N ILE A 72 58.49 -18.58 -6.65
CA ILE A 72 57.22 -19.32 -6.81
C ILE A 72 57.46 -20.83 -6.78
N ALA A 73 58.50 -21.35 -7.44
CA ALA A 73 58.85 -22.77 -7.39
C ALA A 73 59.27 -23.21 -5.97
N GLY A 74 60.03 -22.38 -5.26
CA GLY A 74 60.39 -22.60 -3.86
C GLY A 74 59.17 -22.56 -2.93
N MET A 75 58.22 -21.64 -3.16
CA MET A 75 56.95 -21.59 -2.43
C MET A 75 56.06 -22.79 -2.71
N LEU A 76 56.01 -23.30 -3.95
CA LEU A 76 55.25 -24.50 -4.29
C LEU A 76 55.87 -25.78 -3.72
N LEU A 77 57.21 -25.87 -3.66
CA LEU A 77 57.92 -26.97 -2.97
C LEU A 77 57.77 -26.89 -1.44
N TYR A 78 57.76 -25.68 -0.87
CA TYR A 78 57.47 -25.45 0.55
C TYR A 78 56.01 -25.81 0.89
N MET A 79 55.05 -25.46 0.03
CA MET A 79 53.64 -25.85 0.17
C MET A 79 53.40 -27.35 -0.04
N GLY A 80 54.27 -28.03 -0.80
CA GLY A 80 54.20 -29.48 -1.05
C GLY A 80 54.84 -30.35 0.06
N SER A 81 55.58 -29.75 0.99
CA SER A 81 56.25 -30.44 2.11
C SER A 81 55.63 -30.13 3.48
N VAL A 82 54.61 -29.26 3.53
CA VAL A 82 53.76 -29.08 4.71
C VAL A 82 52.50 -29.92 4.52
N SER A 83 52.40 -31.03 5.24
CA SER A 83 51.13 -31.76 5.42
C SER A 83 50.11 -30.82 6.06
N PHE A 84 49.27 -30.17 5.26
CA PHE A 84 48.06 -29.50 5.71
C PHE A 84 47.00 -30.55 6.07
N GLU A 85 47.27 -31.37 7.08
CA GLU A 85 46.25 -32.22 7.71
C GLU A 85 45.44 -31.48 8.79
N VAL A 86 45.60 -30.15 8.89
CA VAL A 86 44.70 -29.30 9.68
C VAL A 86 44.36 -28.04 8.88
N VAL A 87 43.51 -28.19 7.88
CA VAL A 87 42.66 -27.07 7.44
C VAL A 87 41.75 -26.75 8.62
N PRO A 88 41.72 -25.51 9.15
CA PRO A 88 40.67 -25.15 10.08
C PRO A 88 39.38 -25.32 9.32
N VAL A 89 38.55 -26.28 9.73
CA VAL A 89 37.17 -26.37 9.27
C VAL A 89 36.53 -25.06 9.69
N ILE A 90 36.48 -24.10 8.77
CA ILE A 90 35.58 -22.95 8.88
C ILE A 90 34.20 -23.59 8.79
N SER A 91 33.67 -24.00 9.95
CA SER A 91 32.28 -24.35 10.08
C SER A 91 31.52 -23.06 9.82
N HIS A 92 31.17 -22.83 8.55
CA HIS A 92 30.20 -21.81 8.20
C HIS A 92 28.94 -22.12 9.01
N ARG A 93 28.73 -21.40 10.11
CA ARG A 93 27.47 -21.48 10.84
C ARG A 93 26.38 -21.14 9.83
N LEU A 94 25.55 -22.13 9.53
CA LEU A 94 24.40 -21.95 8.66
C LEU A 94 23.55 -20.82 9.25
N ALA A 95 23.09 -19.92 8.40
CA ALA A 95 22.30 -18.77 8.85
C ALA A 95 21.05 -19.27 9.62
N PRO A 96 20.69 -18.68 10.76
CA PRO A 96 19.46 -19.06 11.46
C PRO A 96 18.24 -19.01 10.54
N GLY A 97 17.39 -20.04 10.60
CA GLY A 97 16.22 -20.21 9.76
C GLY A 97 16.50 -20.85 8.39
N SER A 98 17.75 -21.18 8.08
CA SER A 98 18.12 -21.72 6.77
C SER A 98 17.94 -23.23 6.67
N VAL A 99 17.82 -23.94 7.79
CA VAL A 99 17.72 -25.40 7.82
C VAL A 99 16.30 -25.83 8.20
N TYR A 100 15.84 -26.94 7.62
CA TYR A 100 14.59 -27.58 8.02
C TYR A 100 14.87 -28.48 9.24
N ARG A 101 14.53 -28.00 10.45
CA ARG A 101 14.66 -28.76 11.71
C ARG A 101 13.32 -29.03 12.40
N SER A 102 12.22 -28.90 11.65
CA SER A 102 10.87 -29.04 12.17
C SER A 102 10.59 -30.40 12.83
N PRO A 103 11.10 -31.56 12.33
CA PRO A 103 10.96 -32.85 13.01
C PRO A 103 11.64 -32.90 14.38
N GLN A 104 12.86 -32.36 14.51
CA GLN A 104 13.59 -32.32 15.78
C GLN A 104 12.90 -31.39 16.77
N LEU A 105 12.42 -30.24 16.29
CA LEU A 105 11.64 -29.31 17.09
C LEU A 105 10.34 -29.95 17.60
N TYR A 106 9.60 -30.63 16.72
CA TYR A 106 8.37 -31.33 17.10
C TYR A 106 8.60 -32.37 18.17
N ALA A 107 9.60 -33.24 17.98
CA ALA A 107 9.94 -34.26 18.97
C ALA A 107 10.26 -33.64 20.35
N LYS A 108 10.93 -32.48 20.39
CA LYS A 108 11.24 -31.80 21.65
C LYS A 108 10.03 -31.13 22.29
N LEU A 109 9.23 -30.39 21.51
CA LEU A 109 8.11 -29.60 22.04
C LEU A 109 6.89 -30.44 22.40
N ARG A 110 6.75 -31.62 21.79
CA ARG A 110 5.56 -32.46 21.90
C ARG A 110 5.12 -32.76 23.35
N PRO A 111 5.99 -33.21 24.28
CA PRO A 111 5.56 -33.51 25.64
C PRO A 111 4.96 -32.30 26.37
N GLU A 112 5.60 -31.13 26.25
CA GLU A 112 5.10 -29.88 26.85
C GLU A 112 3.84 -29.38 26.14
N MET A 113 3.75 -29.54 24.82
CA MET A 113 2.61 -29.16 24.01
C MET A 113 1.36 -30.01 24.31
N ASP A 114 1.51 -31.31 24.52
CA ASP A 114 0.41 -32.21 24.83
C ASP A 114 -0.08 -32.04 26.27
N ALA A 115 0.80 -31.62 27.19
CA ALA A 115 0.46 -31.30 28.58
C ALA A 115 -0.17 -29.91 28.77
N ASP A 116 -0.14 -29.04 27.75
CA ASP A 116 -0.58 -27.65 27.85
C ASP A 116 -2.11 -27.50 27.78
N ASN A 117 -2.72 -27.16 28.91
CA ASN A 117 -4.13 -26.80 29.08
C ASN A 117 -4.33 -25.32 29.46
N SER A 118 -3.29 -24.49 29.36
CA SER A 118 -3.23 -23.15 29.97
C SER A 118 -4.10 -22.07 29.29
N SER A 119 -4.74 -22.37 28.16
CA SER A 119 -5.48 -21.40 27.36
C SER A 119 -6.77 -22.00 26.84
N ALA A 120 -7.88 -21.24 26.96
CA ALA A 120 -9.10 -21.57 26.24
C ALA A 120 -8.82 -21.69 24.74
N ASP A 121 -9.40 -22.71 24.10
CA ASP A 121 -9.24 -22.95 22.66
C ASP A 121 -9.33 -21.65 21.88
N ALA A 122 -8.35 -21.40 21.01
CA ALA A 122 -8.36 -20.30 20.06
C ALA A 122 -9.72 -20.14 19.38
N ILE A 123 -10.38 -21.24 19.00
CA ILE A 123 -11.68 -21.21 18.32
C ILE A 123 -12.79 -20.57 19.16
N SER A 124 -12.71 -20.69 20.50
CA SER A 124 -13.68 -20.13 21.45
C SER A 124 -13.49 -18.63 21.73
N THR A 125 -12.29 -18.11 21.45
CA THR A 125 -11.91 -16.71 21.70
C THR A 125 -11.87 -15.86 20.42
N VAL A 126 -12.13 -16.50 19.28
CA VAL A 126 -12.33 -15.89 17.97
C VAL A 126 -13.60 -15.01 18.01
N TRP A 127 -13.46 -13.73 17.62
CA TRP A 127 -14.51 -12.68 17.55
C TRP A 127 -14.90 -11.90 18.82
N LYS A 128 -13.99 -11.72 19.79
CA LYS A 128 -14.30 -10.86 20.97
C LYS A 128 -14.41 -9.35 20.69
N HIS A 129 -14.06 -8.87 19.50
CA HIS A 129 -14.15 -7.45 19.14
C HIS A 129 -15.15 -7.26 17.99
N SER A 130 -16.34 -6.75 18.29
CA SER A 130 -17.21 -6.16 17.28
C SER A 130 -16.55 -4.87 16.81
N TYR A 131 -16.25 -4.78 15.51
CA TYR A 131 -15.87 -3.53 14.88
C TYR A 131 -16.91 -2.44 15.21
N LYS A 132 -16.45 -1.31 15.78
CA LYS A 132 -17.30 -0.19 16.22
C LYS A 132 -16.94 1.15 15.57
N SER A 133 -16.12 1.18 14.51
CA SER A 133 -15.67 2.45 13.92
C SER A 133 -15.49 2.39 12.41
N GLY A 134 -16.46 2.94 11.67
CA GLY A 134 -16.49 3.07 10.21
C GLY A 134 -17.63 2.23 9.60
N GLU A 135 -18.52 2.83 8.81
CA GLU A 135 -19.53 2.06 8.09
C GLU A 135 -18.86 1.29 6.94
N TRP A 136 -18.63 -0.01 7.12
CA TRP A 136 -18.26 -0.86 5.99
C TRP A 136 -19.39 -0.83 4.96
N ARG A 137 -19.07 -0.45 3.73
CA ARG A 137 -20.01 -0.46 2.59
C ARG A 137 -19.48 -1.39 1.49
N PRO A 138 -20.32 -2.31 0.97
CA PRO A 138 -19.93 -3.18 -0.13
C PRO A 138 -19.60 -2.36 -1.38
N CYS A 139 -18.70 -2.86 -2.22
CA CYS A 139 -18.33 -2.22 -3.49
C CYS A 139 -19.39 -2.31 -4.60
N VAL A 140 -20.61 -2.70 -4.26
CA VAL A 140 -21.74 -2.87 -5.18
C VAL A 140 -22.81 -1.82 -4.87
N ASN A 141 -23.19 -1.06 -5.90
CA ASN A 141 -24.43 -0.29 -5.93
C ASN A 141 -25.20 -0.72 -7.18
N LYS A 142 -26.42 -1.23 -7.00
CA LYS A 142 -27.26 -1.71 -8.11
C LYS A 142 -27.68 -0.55 -9.01
N SER A 143 -27.49 -0.69 -10.31
CA SER A 143 -28.01 0.25 -11.30
C SER A 143 -29.49 -0.03 -11.54
N SER A 144 -30.30 1.03 -11.67
CA SER A 144 -31.76 0.94 -11.92
C SER A 144 -32.16 1.42 -13.32
N GLY A 145 -31.18 1.81 -14.15
CA GLY A 145 -31.41 2.37 -15.48
C GLY A 145 -31.29 1.31 -16.58
N GLY A 146 -32.10 1.45 -17.64
CA GLY A 146 -31.96 0.63 -18.83
C GLY A 146 -30.64 0.91 -19.57
N LEU A 147 -30.07 -0.13 -20.17
CA LEU A 147 -28.84 -0.02 -20.94
C LEU A 147 -29.12 0.63 -22.32
N ALA A 148 -28.20 1.48 -22.79
CA ALA A 148 -28.26 2.09 -24.12
C ALA A 148 -28.14 1.03 -25.25
N GLU A 149 -28.02 1.44 -26.51
CA GLU A 149 -27.68 0.49 -27.59
C GLU A 149 -26.23 -0.01 -27.45
N SER A 150 -25.95 -1.25 -27.86
CA SER A 150 -24.63 -1.86 -27.75
C SER A 150 -23.65 -1.37 -28.80
N ASN A 151 -22.41 -1.10 -28.39
CA ASN A 151 -21.33 -0.76 -29.32
C ASN A 151 -20.84 -1.97 -30.15
N GLY A 152 -21.11 -3.20 -29.71
CA GLY A 152 -20.73 -4.43 -30.41
C GLY A 152 -20.62 -5.64 -29.46
N TYR A 153 -20.07 -6.76 -29.94
CA TYR A 153 -19.90 -8.01 -29.22
C TYR A 153 -18.43 -8.28 -28.90
N ILE A 154 -18.14 -8.53 -27.62
CA ILE A 154 -16.80 -8.90 -27.16
C ILE A 154 -16.79 -10.38 -26.79
N TYR A 155 -15.96 -11.15 -27.50
CA TYR A 155 -15.70 -12.55 -27.21
C TYR A 155 -14.35 -12.70 -26.48
N VAL A 156 -14.36 -13.37 -25.32
CA VAL A 156 -13.19 -13.50 -24.44
C VAL A 156 -12.86 -14.97 -24.17
N GLU A 157 -11.57 -15.30 -24.24
CA GLU A 157 -11.03 -16.59 -23.80
C GLU A 157 -10.26 -16.44 -22.49
N ALA A 158 -10.88 -16.91 -21.40
CA ALA A 158 -10.26 -16.96 -20.09
C ALA A 158 -9.29 -18.14 -20.00
N ASN A 159 -8.12 -17.88 -19.43
CA ASN A 159 -7.03 -18.85 -19.34
C ASN A 159 -6.61 -19.06 -17.88
N GLY A 160 -6.13 -20.27 -17.57
CA GLY A 160 -5.61 -20.63 -16.25
C GLY A 160 -6.56 -21.51 -15.43
N GLY A 161 -6.27 -21.68 -14.14
CA GLY A 161 -7.13 -22.44 -13.23
C GLY A 161 -8.30 -21.61 -12.70
N LEU A 162 -9.23 -22.22 -11.94
CA LEU A 162 -10.47 -21.61 -11.43
C LEU A 162 -10.35 -20.12 -11.07
N ASN A 163 -9.46 -19.78 -10.14
CA ASN A 163 -9.32 -18.40 -9.64
C ASN A 163 -8.67 -17.43 -10.66
N GLN A 164 -7.88 -17.93 -11.62
CA GLN A 164 -7.36 -17.11 -12.73
C GLN A 164 -8.46 -16.83 -13.77
N GLN A 165 -9.28 -17.84 -14.05
CA GLN A 165 -10.47 -17.68 -14.89
C GLN A 165 -11.43 -16.67 -14.25
N ARG A 166 -11.67 -16.76 -12.93
CA ARG A 166 -12.47 -15.80 -12.16
C ARG A 166 -12.03 -14.35 -12.37
N THR A 167 -10.73 -14.05 -12.23
CA THR A 167 -10.19 -12.71 -12.53
C THR A 167 -10.47 -12.27 -13.98
N SER A 168 -10.31 -13.19 -14.93
CA SER A 168 -10.46 -12.91 -16.36
C SER A 168 -11.91 -12.60 -16.70
N ILE A 169 -12.87 -13.34 -16.13
CA ILE A 169 -14.31 -13.09 -16.29
C ILE A 169 -14.68 -11.73 -15.70
N CYS A 170 -14.25 -11.42 -14.48
CA CYS A 170 -14.54 -10.13 -13.84
C CYS A 170 -13.99 -8.94 -14.64
N ASN A 171 -12.78 -9.09 -15.19
CA ASN A 171 -12.22 -8.08 -16.08
C ASN A 171 -12.98 -7.97 -17.41
N ALA A 172 -13.50 -9.07 -17.95
CA ALA A 172 -14.27 -9.07 -19.19
C ALA A 172 -15.60 -8.33 -19.01
N VAL A 173 -16.29 -8.58 -17.89
CA VAL A 173 -17.50 -7.83 -17.49
C VAL A 173 -17.18 -6.34 -17.36
N ALA A 174 -16.09 -6.00 -16.67
CA ALA A 174 -15.71 -4.61 -16.47
C ALA A 174 -15.36 -3.86 -17.77
N VAL A 175 -14.65 -4.52 -18.70
CA VAL A 175 -14.36 -3.96 -20.04
C VAL A 175 -15.64 -3.80 -20.85
N ALA A 176 -16.49 -4.83 -20.89
CA ALA A 176 -17.73 -4.78 -21.65
C ALA A 176 -18.67 -3.67 -21.15
N GLY A 177 -18.85 -3.56 -19.83
CA GLY A 177 -19.65 -2.48 -19.24
C GLY A 177 -19.06 -1.09 -19.49
N TYR A 178 -17.74 -0.92 -19.32
CA TYR A 178 -17.08 0.36 -19.58
C TYR A 178 -17.20 0.80 -21.05
N LEU A 179 -17.10 -0.14 -21.99
CA LEU A 179 -17.25 0.13 -23.42
C LEU A 179 -18.70 0.11 -23.92
N ASN A 180 -19.70 -0.05 -23.03
CA ASN A 180 -21.09 -0.25 -23.40
C ASN A 180 -21.29 -1.35 -24.49
N ALA A 181 -20.53 -2.43 -24.36
CA ALA A 181 -20.53 -3.57 -25.29
C ALA A 181 -21.33 -4.75 -24.72
N THR A 182 -21.78 -5.63 -25.61
CA THR A 182 -22.36 -6.93 -25.25
C THR A 182 -21.25 -7.94 -25.02
N LEU A 183 -21.19 -8.53 -23.82
CA LEU A 183 -20.26 -9.60 -23.50
C LEU A 183 -20.85 -10.94 -23.96
N VAL A 184 -20.09 -11.69 -24.76
CA VAL A 184 -20.39 -13.11 -25.01
C VAL A 184 -19.83 -13.91 -23.84
N ILE A 185 -20.58 -14.88 -23.32
CA ILE A 185 -20.16 -15.71 -22.18
C ILE A 185 -18.71 -16.19 -22.38
N PRO A 186 -17.79 -15.86 -21.44
CA PRO A 186 -16.38 -16.18 -21.60
C PRO A 186 -16.17 -17.69 -21.81
N LYS A 187 -15.37 -18.05 -22.81
CA LYS A 187 -14.97 -19.45 -23.03
C LYS A 187 -13.70 -19.76 -22.26
N PHE A 188 -13.60 -20.98 -21.73
CA PHE A 188 -12.43 -21.42 -20.98
C PHE A 188 -11.48 -22.15 -21.93
N HIS A 189 -10.25 -21.66 -22.03
CA HIS A 189 -9.24 -22.32 -22.84
C HIS A 189 -8.63 -23.49 -22.06
N PHE A 190 -8.62 -24.68 -22.67
CA PHE A 190 -7.97 -25.86 -22.09
C PHE A 190 -6.49 -25.60 -21.81
N HIS A 191 -6.04 -25.83 -20.57
CA HIS A 191 -4.65 -25.59 -20.18
C HIS A 191 -3.98 -26.90 -19.74
N SER A 192 -2.79 -27.18 -20.29
CA SER A 192 -2.03 -28.41 -20.08
C SER A 192 -1.62 -28.74 -18.63
N ILE A 193 -1.64 -27.74 -17.73
CA ILE A 193 -1.26 -27.88 -16.31
C ILE A 193 -2.49 -28.31 -15.49
N TRP A 194 -3.63 -27.66 -15.72
CA TRP A 194 -4.88 -27.90 -14.97
C TRP A 194 -5.67 -29.07 -15.54
N ARG A 195 -5.50 -29.36 -16.84
CA ARG A 195 -6.14 -30.46 -17.60
C ARG A 195 -7.65 -30.57 -17.41
N ASP A 196 -8.29 -29.45 -17.11
CA ASP A 196 -9.73 -29.36 -16.87
C ASP A 196 -10.41 -28.82 -18.13
N PRO A 197 -11.26 -29.62 -18.81
CA PRO A 197 -11.98 -29.20 -20.00
C PRO A 197 -13.34 -28.55 -19.68
N SER A 198 -13.63 -28.23 -18.41
CA SER A 198 -14.92 -27.68 -18.02
C SER A 198 -15.22 -26.36 -18.74
N ASN A 199 -16.49 -26.17 -19.08
CA ASN A 199 -17.03 -24.94 -19.64
C ASN A 199 -17.59 -24.01 -18.54
N PHE A 200 -18.05 -22.82 -18.95
CA PHE A 200 -18.59 -21.81 -18.03
C PHE A 200 -19.74 -22.35 -17.17
N SER A 201 -20.80 -22.86 -17.80
CA SER A 201 -22.01 -23.38 -17.14
C SER A 201 -21.78 -24.59 -16.22
N GLU A 202 -20.67 -25.30 -16.42
CA GLU A 202 -20.34 -26.44 -15.56
C GLU A 202 -19.67 -26.01 -14.25
N ILE A 203 -19.08 -24.81 -14.21
CA ILE A 203 -18.44 -24.22 -13.02
C ILE A 203 -19.33 -23.17 -12.36
N TYR A 204 -19.96 -22.31 -13.16
CA TYR A 204 -20.77 -21.18 -12.70
C TYR A 204 -22.21 -21.31 -13.20
N ASP A 205 -23.14 -20.74 -12.44
CA ASP A 205 -24.55 -20.65 -12.81
C ASP A 205 -24.72 -19.58 -13.91
N GLU A 206 -24.97 -20.04 -15.14
CA GLU A 206 -25.02 -19.20 -16.33
C GLU A 206 -26.21 -18.24 -16.34
N ASP A 207 -27.41 -18.74 -16.06
CA ASP A 207 -28.64 -17.94 -16.04
C ASP A 207 -28.60 -16.89 -14.92
N TYR A 208 -28.09 -17.27 -13.75
CA TYR A 208 -27.88 -16.36 -12.65
C TYR A 208 -26.84 -15.27 -12.99
N PHE A 209 -25.76 -15.63 -13.67
CA PHE A 209 -24.75 -14.66 -14.11
C PHE A 209 -25.30 -13.62 -15.09
N ILE A 210 -26.13 -14.05 -16.05
CA ILE A 210 -26.77 -13.15 -17.02
C ILE A 210 -27.75 -12.22 -16.33
N SER A 211 -28.67 -12.77 -15.52
CA SER A 211 -29.71 -11.99 -14.84
C SER A 211 -29.13 -10.98 -13.85
N MET A 212 -28.08 -11.35 -13.09
CA MET A 212 -27.45 -10.42 -12.14
C MET A 212 -26.73 -9.24 -12.80
N LEU A 213 -26.37 -9.34 -14.07
CA LEU A 213 -25.67 -8.30 -14.82
C LEU A 213 -26.58 -7.48 -15.74
N GLU A 214 -27.86 -7.83 -15.89
CA GLU A 214 -28.76 -7.30 -16.92
C GLU A 214 -28.86 -5.76 -16.96
N ASN A 215 -28.74 -5.10 -15.81
CA ASN A 215 -28.84 -3.65 -15.66
C ASN A 215 -27.48 -2.93 -15.75
N ASP A 216 -26.39 -3.67 -15.87
CA ASP A 216 -25.02 -3.14 -15.85
C ASP A 216 -24.23 -3.52 -17.12
N VAL A 217 -24.39 -4.74 -17.64
CA VAL A 217 -23.71 -5.26 -18.82
C VAL A 217 -24.62 -6.25 -19.56
N ARG A 218 -24.84 -6.05 -20.86
CA ARG A 218 -25.55 -7.05 -21.69
C ARG A 218 -24.68 -8.29 -21.84
N VAL A 219 -25.18 -9.44 -21.42
CA VAL A 219 -24.50 -10.74 -21.58
C VAL A 219 -25.35 -11.67 -22.44
N VAL A 220 -24.72 -12.34 -23.41
CA VAL A 220 -25.38 -13.30 -24.32
C VAL A 220 -24.58 -14.60 -24.42
N ASP A 221 -25.27 -15.71 -24.67
CA ASP A 221 -24.69 -17.04 -24.86
C ASP A 221 -23.91 -17.16 -26.17
N LYS A 222 -24.46 -16.60 -27.25
CA LYS A 222 -23.92 -16.67 -28.61
C LYS A 222 -24.03 -15.32 -29.32
N ILE A 223 -23.14 -15.13 -30.29
CA ILE A 223 -23.22 -14.00 -31.22
C ILE A 223 -24.36 -14.27 -32.21
N PRO A 224 -25.19 -13.28 -32.56
CA PRO A 224 -26.26 -13.45 -33.53
C PRO A 224 -25.76 -14.00 -34.88
N GLU A 225 -26.51 -14.93 -35.48
CA GLU A 225 -26.10 -15.64 -36.69
C GLU A 225 -25.84 -14.69 -37.87
N TYR A 226 -26.70 -13.69 -38.06
CA TYR A 226 -26.55 -12.67 -39.11
C TYR A 226 -25.25 -11.84 -39.01
N LEU A 227 -24.67 -11.70 -37.81
CA LEU A 227 -23.36 -11.05 -37.64
C LEU A 227 -22.22 -12.02 -37.92
N MET A 228 -22.39 -13.30 -37.58
CA MET A 228 -21.39 -14.35 -37.79
C MET A 228 -21.27 -14.76 -39.26
N GLU A 229 -22.31 -14.55 -40.08
CA GLU A 229 -22.26 -14.75 -41.54
C GLU A 229 -21.13 -13.94 -42.20
N ARG A 230 -20.86 -12.72 -41.72
CA ARG A 230 -19.74 -11.87 -42.18
C ARG A 230 -18.35 -12.51 -41.99
N PHE A 231 -18.27 -13.52 -41.14
CA PHE A 231 -17.04 -14.21 -40.77
C PHE A 231 -17.07 -15.71 -41.15
N ASP A 232 -17.96 -16.11 -42.07
CA ASP A 232 -18.18 -17.51 -42.47
C ASP A 232 -18.49 -18.44 -41.28
N HIS A 233 -19.16 -17.92 -40.25
CA HIS A 233 -19.40 -18.61 -38.99
C HIS A 233 -18.12 -19.11 -38.29
N ASN A 234 -16.96 -18.54 -38.61
CA ASN A 234 -15.66 -18.99 -38.10
C ASN A 234 -15.01 -17.92 -37.21
N MET A 235 -14.88 -18.23 -35.92
CA MET A 235 -14.27 -17.36 -34.91
C MET A 235 -12.77 -17.05 -35.15
N THR A 236 -12.13 -17.78 -36.08
CA THR A 236 -10.75 -17.51 -36.50
C THR A 236 -10.67 -16.31 -37.46
N ASN A 237 -11.75 -16.02 -38.18
CA ASN A 237 -11.84 -14.89 -39.11
C ASN A 237 -12.15 -13.57 -38.38
N VAL A 238 -12.66 -13.64 -37.15
CA VAL A 238 -12.91 -12.47 -36.29
C VAL A 238 -11.58 -11.85 -35.84
N TYR A 239 -11.50 -10.51 -35.88
CA TYR A 239 -10.30 -9.78 -35.47
C TYR A 239 -9.93 -10.10 -34.01
N ASN A 240 -8.71 -10.62 -33.80
CA ASN A 240 -8.21 -10.99 -32.48
C ASN A 240 -7.23 -9.95 -31.92
N PHE A 241 -7.61 -9.33 -30.81
CA PHE A 241 -6.76 -8.44 -30.03
C PHE A 241 -5.76 -9.21 -29.16
N ARG A 242 -4.47 -8.88 -29.34
CA ARG A 242 -3.39 -9.31 -28.44
C ARG A 242 -3.00 -8.21 -27.47
N ILE A 243 -3.76 -8.09 -26.40
CA ILE A 243 -3.59 -7.03 -25.40
C ILE A 243 -2.35 -7.29 -24.54
N LYS A 244 -1.59 -6.23 -24.23
CA LYS A 244 -0.46 -6.29 -23.31
C LYS A 244 -0.94 -6.64 -21.88
N ALA A 245 -0.10 -7.32 -21.10
CA ALA A 245 -0.46 -7.57 -19.71
C ALA A 245 -0.58 -6.23 -18.95
N TRP A 246 -1.59 -6.13 -18.08
CA TRP A 246 -1.88 -4.95 -17.27
C TRP A 246 -2.14 -3.66 -18.07
N SER A 247 -2.76 -3.76 -19.25
CA SER A 247 -3.16 -2.56 -20.00
C SER A 247 -4.15 -1.70 -19.19
N PRO A 248 -4.02 -0.36 -19.21
CA PRO A 248 -4.95 0.54 -18.54
C PRO A 248 -6.32 0.51 -19.23
N ILE A 249 -7.38 0.95 -18.53
CA ILE A 249 -8.72 0.99 -19.13
C ILE A 249 -8.76 1.91 -20.37
N LEU A 250 -8.01 3.01 -20.37
CA LEU A 250 -7.91 3.94 -21.50
C LEU A 250 -7.43 3.27 -22.78
N TYR A 251 -6.59 2.22 -22.69
CA TYR A 251 -6.20 1.46 -23.88
C TYR A 251 -7.40 0.78 -24.56
N TYR A 252 -8.40 0.34 -23.78
CA TYR A 252 -9.62 -0.25 -24.33
C TYR A 252 -10.47 0.81 -25.01
N GLU A 253 -10.51 2.02 -24.46
CA GLU A 253 -11.21 3.16 -25.06
C GLU A 253 -10.53 3.64 -26.35
N ASP A 254 -9.21 3.84 -26.32
CA ASP A 254 -8.48 4.44 -27.43
C ASP A 254 -8.20 3.45 -28.58
N VAL A 255 -8.09 2.15 -28.28
CA VAL A 255 -7.61 1.15 -29.25
C VAL A 255 -8.64 0.06 -29.54
N VAL A 256 -9.36 -0.42 -28.52
CA VAL A 256 -10.30 -1.53 -28.68
C VAL A 256 -11.66 -1.04 -29.18
N LEU A 257 -12.17 0.07 -28.63
CA LEU A 257 -13.49 0.61 -28.99
C LEU A 257 -13.60 1.02 -30.46
N PRO A 258 -12.64 1.71 -31.10
CA PRO A 258 -12.78 2.10 -32.51
C PRO A 258 -12.93 0.88 -33.42
N ARG A 259 -12.16 -0.18 -33.17
CA ARG A 259 -12.27 -1.45 -33.91
C ARG A 259 -13.53 -2.23 -33.58
N LEU A 260 -14.01 -2.17 -32.33
CA LEU A 260 -15.29 -2.75 -31.96
C LEU A 260 -16.44 -2.12 -32.73
N LEU A 261 -16.43 -0.79 -32.90
CA LEU A 261 -17.44 -0.07 -33.66
C LEU A 261 -17.42 -0.42 -35.15
N GLU A 262 -16.22 -0.62 -35.73
CA GLU A 262 -16.00 -1.00 -37.14
C GLU A 262 -16.41 -2.46 -37.42
N GLU A 263 -15.87 -3.40 -36.66
CA GLU A 263 -16.06 -4.85 -36.91
C GLU A 263 -17.35 -5.40 -36.32
N LYS A 264 -17.94 -4.71 -35.34
CA LYS A 264 -19.09 -5.12 -34.50
C LYS A 264 -18.88 -6.37 -33.67
N VAL A 265 -17.93 -7.24 -34.02
CA VAL A 265 -17.54 -8.45 -33.29
C VAL A 265 -16.02 -8.46 -33.15
N ILE A 266 -15.52 -8.54 -31.93
CA ILE A 266 -14.08 -8.68 -31.67
C ILE A 266 -13.80 -9.86 -30.76
N ARG A 267 -12.61 -10.43 -30.93
CA ARG A 267 -12.08 -11.49 -30.08
C ARG A 267 -10.90 -10.97 -29.28
N ILE A 268 -10.82 -11.34 -28.01
CA ILE A 268 -9.65 -11.04 -27.16
C ILE A 268 -9.13 -12.35 -26.57
N SER A 269 -8.09 -12.91 -27.21
CA SER A 269 -7.45 -14.14 -26.75
C SER A 269 -5.92 -14.10 -26.87
N PRO A 270 -5.16 -14.41 -25.79
CA PRO A 270 -5.62 -14.84 -24.46
C PRO A 270 -5.91 -13.67 -23.50
N PHE A 271 -6.95 -13.79 -22.66
CA PHE A 271 -7.38 -12.72 -21.73
C PHE A 271 -6.98 -12.91 -20.26
N ALA A 272 -5.76 -13.37 -19.99
CA ALA A 272 -5.22 -13.45 -18.62
C ALA A 272 -4.48 -12.17 -18.23
N ASN A 273 -4.88 -11.52 -17.12
CA ASN A 273 -4.25 -10.30 -16.57
C ASN A 273 -4.08 -9.17 -17.62
N ARG A 274 -5.09 -8.95 -18.47
CA ARG A 274 -5.05 -7.95 -19.56
C ARG A 274 -5.61 -6.58 -19.19
N LEU A 275 -6.17 -6.42 -18.00
CA LEU A 275 -6.65 -5.15 -17.47
C LEU A 275 -5.90 -4.82 -16.17
N SER A 276 -5.37 -3.61 -16.07
CA SER A 276 -4.66 -3.09 -14.89
C SER A 276 -5.55 -3.11 -13.64
N PHE A 277 -4.96 -3.28 -12.46
CA PHE A 277 -5.69 -3.08 -11.20
C PHE A 277 -5.94 -1.61 -10.90
N ASP A 278 -5.12 -0.70 -11.42
CA ASP A 278 -5.35 0.74 -11.39
C ASP A 278 -6.40 1.08 -12.44
N SER A 279 -7.62 1.33 -12.00
CA SER A 279 -8.78 1.57 -12.86
C SER A 279 -9.81 2.46 -12.16
N PRO A 280 -10.57 3.27 -12.91
CA PRO A 280 -11.57 4.17 -12.34
C PRO A 280 -12.62 3.44 -11.49
N PRO A 281 -13.30 4.15 -10.56
CA PRO A 281 -14.28 3.54 -9.66
C PRO A 281 -15.40 2.78 -10.36
N ALA A 282 -15.84 3.23 -11.54
CA ALA A 282 -16.86 2.53 -12.34
C ALA A 282 -16.39 1.12 -12.78
N VAL A 283 -15.13 0.98 -13.18
CA VAL A 283 -14.53 -0.31 -13.57
C VAL A 283 -14.38 -1.21 -12.35
N GLN A 284 -13.96 -0.66 -11.21
CA GLN A 284 -13.84 -1.43 -9.96
C GLN A 284 -15.20 -1.90 -9.45
N ARG A 285 -16.24 -1.07 -9.58
CA ARG A 285 -17.63 -1.44 -9.26
C ARG A 285 -18.06 -2.66 -10.07
N LEU A 286 -17.84 -2.66 -11.39
CA LEU A 286 -18.19 -3.80 -12.25
C LEU A 286 -17.40 -5.07 -11.91
N ARG A 287 -16.11 -4.95 -11.59
CA ARG A 287 -15.31 -6.09 -11.08
C ARG A 287 -15.90 -6.67 -9.80
N CYS A 288 -16.30 -5.80 -8.88
CA CYS A 288 -16.90 -6.18 -7.61
C CYS A 288 -18.24 -6.90 -7.81
N LEU A 289 -19.14 -6.28 -8.59
CA LEU A 289 -20.43 -6.86 -8.96
C LEU A 289 -20.25 -8.25 -9.61
N ALA A 290 -19.37 -8.35 -10.61
CA ALA A 290 -19.09 -9.62 -11.27
C ALA A 290 -18.58 -10.69 -10.28
N ASN A 291 -17.65 -10.31 -9.40
CA ASN A 291 -16.97 -11.26 -8.55
C ASN A 291 -17.79 -11.77 -7.36
N TYR A 292 -18.53 -10.88 -6.70
CA TYR A 292 -19.18 -11.18 -5.41
C TYR A 292 -20.69 -11.41 -5.54
N GLU A 293 -21.32 -10.87 -6.59
CA GLU A 293 -22.76 -10.98 -6.79
C GLU A 293 -23.12 -11.88 -7.98
N ALA A 294 -22.48 -11.70 -9.14
CA ALA A 294 -22.86 -12.42 -10.37
C ALA A 294 -22.22 -13.83 -10.49
N LEU A 295 -20.97 -14.00 -10.08
CA LEU A 295 -20.27 -15.29 -10.16
C LEU A 295 -20.65 -16.22 -9.00
N LYS A 296 -21.73 -16.97 -9.21
CA LYS A 296 -22.18 -18.06 -8.35
C LYS A 296 -21.77 -19.41 -8.95
N PHE A 297 -21.30 -20.35 -8.12
CA PHE A 297 -20.99 -21.70 -8.60
C PHE A 297 -22.25 -22.42 -9.11
N SER A 298 -22.08 -23.32 -10.08
CA SER A 298 -23.17 -24.14 -10.62
C SER A 298 -23.83 -24.98 -9.52
N SER A 299 -25.11 -25.28 -9.69
CA SER A 299 -25.91 -26.02 -8.70
C SER A 299 -25.24 -27.32 -8.20
N PRO A 300 -24.66 -28.19 -9.04
CA PRO A 300 -23.99 -29.40 -8.57
C PRO A 300 -22.80 -29.12 -7.63
N ILE A 301 -21.99 -28.11 -7.93
CA ILE A 301 -20.82 -27.73 -7.12
C ILE A 301 -21.27 -27.10 -5.80
N LEU A 302 -22.23 -26.17 -5.87
CA LEU A 302 -22.74 -25.46 -4.70
C LEU A 302 -23.41 -26.43 -3.73
N THR A 303 -24.28 -27.30 -4.23
CA THR A 303 -25.00 -28.31 -3.43
C THR A 303 -24.03 -29.20 -2.66
N LEU A 304 -23.03 -29.77 -3.33
CA LEU A 304 -22.04 -30.61 -2.65
C LEU A 304 -21.24 -29.80 -1.63
N GLY A 305 -20.78 -28.59 -2.00
CA GLY A 305 -20.07 -27.70 -1.08
C GLY A 305 -20.87 -27.40 0.21
N GLU A 306 -22.16 -27.09 0.08
CA GLU A 306 -23.06 -26.83 1.20
C GLU A 306 -23.28 -28.08 2.06
N VAL A 307 -23.43 -29.27 1.45
CA VAL A 307 -23.51 -30.55 2.17
C VAL A 307 -22.24 -30.78 3.01
N LEU A 308 -21.05 -30.51 2.47
CA LEU A 308 -19.81 -30.66 3.23
C LEU A 308 -19.69 -29.64 4.37
N VAL A 309 -20.20 -28.41 4.18
CA VAL A 309 -20.31 -27.42 5.27
C VAL A 309 -21.22 -27.93 6.38
N VAL A 310 -22.40 -28.46 6.04
CA VAL A 310 -23.33 -29.04 7.02
C VAL A 310 -22.66 -30.17 7.80
N ARG A 311 -22.01 -31.13 7.11
CA ARG A 311 -21.29 -32.24 7.76
C ARG A 311 -20.16 -31.76 8.67
N MET A 312 -19.43 -30.70 8.29
CA MET A 312 -18.43 -30.08 9.16
C MET A 312 -19.04 -29.47 10.42
N LYS A 313 -20.17 -28.76 10.28
CA LYS A 313 -20.90 -28.17 11.41
C LYS A 313 -21.46 -29.24 12.35
N GLU A 314 -22.05 -30.30 11.82
CA GLU A 314 -22.56 -31.44 12.59
C GLU A 314 -21.45 -32.11 13.41
N ARG A 315 -20.30 -32.38 12.79
CA ARG A 315 -19.13 -32.96 13.49
C ARG A 315 -18.60 -32.04 14.58
N SER A 316 -18.69 -30.72 14.40
CA SER A 316 -18.21 -29.72 15.33
C SER A 316 -19.30 -29.15 16.26
N THR A 317 -20.40 -29.87 16.47
CA THR A 317 -21.51 -29.43 17.35
C THR A 317 -21.05 -29.06 18.75
N ASN A 318 -20.08 -29.80 19.32
CA ASN A 318 -19.50 -29.51 20.63
C ASN A 318 -18.73 -28.17 20.70
N TYR A 319 -18.45 -27.57 19.54
CA TYR A 319 -17.83 -26.24 19.37
C TYR A 319 -18.83 -25.20 18.84
N GLY A 320 -20.14 -25.47 18.92
CA GLY A 320 -21.17 -24.61 18.34
C GLY A 320 -21.20 -24.63 16.82
N GLY A 321 -20.80 -25.75 16.21
CA GLY A 321 -20.70 -25.91 14.75
C GLY A 321 -19.51 -25.20 14.13
N LYS A 322 -18.50 -24.83 14.94
CA LYS A 322 -17.34 -24.05 14.51
C LYS A 322 -16.17 -24.92 14.10
N TYR A 323 -15.54 -24.61 12.98
CA TYR A 323 -14.33 -25.26 12.47
C TYR A 323 -13.38 -24.25 11.82
N ILE A 324 -12.10 -24.63 11.72
CA ILE A 324 -11.12 -23.85 10.96
C ILE A 324 -10.88 -24.50 9.61
N SER A 325 -10.59 -23.71 8.58
CA SER A 325 -10.15 -24.22 7.29
C SER A 325 -8.69 -23.86 7.03
N VAL A 326 -7.93 -24.80 6.49
CA VAL A 326 -6.52 -24.64 6.16
C VAL A 326 -6.33 -24.89 4.68
N HIS A 327 -5.93 -23.87 3.93
CA HIS A 327 -5.49 -24.03 2.55
C HIS A 327 -3.99 -24.33 2.52
N LEU A 328 -3.65 -25.60 2.27
CA LEU A 328 -2.29 -26.14 2.28
C LEU A 328 -1.75 -26.32 0.87
N ARG A 329 -0.70 -25.58 0.52
CA ARG A 329 -0.05 -25.65 -0.81
C ARG A 329 1.28 -26.42 -0.75
N PHE A 330 1.21 -27.74 -0.46
CA PHE A 330 2.34 -28.66 -0.32
C PHE A 330 2.31 -29.84 -1.33
N GLU A 331 1.88 -29.60 -2.55
CA GLU A 331 1.85 -30.56 -3.64
C GLU A 331 3.18 -30.55 -4.42
N GLU A 332 3.44 -31.63 -5.18
CA GLU A 332 4.73 -31.90 -5.86
C GLU A 332 5.26 -30.69 -6.65
N ASP A 333 4.41 -30.01 -7.40
CA ASP A 333 4.79 -28.86 -8.22
C ASP A 333 5.26 -27.68 -7.37
N MET A 334 4.60 -27.38 -6.25
CA MET A 334 4.97 -26.29 -5.36
C MET A 334 6.26 -26.60 -4.59
N VAL A 335 6.42 -27.84 -4.11
CA VAL A 335 7.65 -28.32 -3.46
C VAL A 335 8.82 -28.22 -4.45
N ALA A 336 8.67 -28.76 -5.66
CA ALA A 336 9.69 -28.73 -6.71
C ALA A 336 10.08 -27.30 -7.12
N PHE A 337 9.08 -26.45 -7.37
CA PHE A 337 9.28 -25.06 -7.78
C PHE A 337 9.99 -24.22 -6.73
N SER A 338 9.68 -24.44 -5.45
CA SER A 338 10.25 -23.69 -4.34
C SER A 338 11.76 -23.86 -4.22
N CYS A 339 12.30 -25.01 -4.69
CA CYS A 339 13.71 -25.38 -4.52
C CYS A 339 14.16 -25.43 -3.05
N CYS A 340 13.22 -25.60 -2.12
CA CYS A 340 13.50 -25.84 -0.72
C CYS A 340 13.89 -27.30 -0.48
N VAL A 341 14.55 -27.56 0.64
CA VAL A 341 14.96 -28.90 1.09
C VAL A 341 14.21 -29.19 2.39
N PHE A 342 13.55 -30.35 2.45
CA PHE A 342 12.84 -30.85 3.61
C PHE A 342 13.56 -32.09 4.16
N ASP A 343 12.84 -33.07 4.69
CA ASP A 343 13.40 -34.25 5.36
C ASP A 343 13.37 -35.54 4.52
N GLY A 344 13.18 -35.43 3.20
CA GLY A 344 13.17 -36.57 2.27
C GLY A 344 14.55 -37.00 1.76
N GLY A 345 15.63 -36.31 2.16
CA GLY A 345 17.00 -36.72 1.84
C GLY A 345 17.38 -36.62 0.37
N GLU A 346 18.27 -37.50 -0.09
CA GLU A 346 18.75 -37.50 -1.48
C GLU A 346 17.64 -37.85 -2.48
N GLN A 347 16.76 -38.78 -2.12
CA GLN A 347 15.61 -39.17 -2.95
C GLN A 347 14.70 -37.97 -3.25
N GLU A 348 14.33 -37.17 -2.24
CA GLU A 348 13.54 -35.96 -2.48
C GLU A 348 14.25 -34.99 -3.43
N ASN A 349 15.57 -34.84 -3.30
CA ASN A 349 16.33 -33.96 -4.18
C ASN A 349 16.28 -34.41 -5.64
N GLU A 350 16.42 -35.72 -5.89
CA GLU A 350 16.29 -36.31 -7.22
C GLU A 350 14.88 -36.19 -7.78
N ASP A 351 13.85 -36.53 -6.99
CA ASP A 351 12.45 -36.39 -7.37
C ASP A 351 12.12 -34.95 -7.74
N MET A 352 12.55 -33.98 -6.93
CA MET A 352 12.32 -32.57 -7.19
C MET A 352 13.10 -32.05 -8.39
N LYS A 353 14.30 -32.58 -8.69
CA LYS A 353 15.01 -32.28 -9.95
C LYS A 353 14.21 -32.81 -11.15
N ALA A 354 13.75 -34.06 -11.10
CA ALA A 354 12.95 -34.66 -12.16
C ALA A 354 11.63 -33.91 -12.38
N ALA A 355 10.90 -33.57 -11.30
CA ALA A 355 9.68 -32.78 -11.36
C ALA A 355 9.92 -31.38 -11.95
N ARG A 356 11.03 -30.72 -11.59
CA ARG A 356 11.42 -29.41 -12.17
C ARG A 356 11.66 -29.49 -13.67
N GLU A 357 12.33 -30.55 -14.14
CA GLU A 357 12.60 -30.73 -15.57
C GLU A 357 11.33 -31.11 -16.34
N ARG A 358 10.46 -31.97 -15.79
CA ARG A 358 9.14 -32.27 -16.37
C ARG A 358 8.27 -31.02 -16.50
N GLY A 359 8.19 -30.20 -15.46
CA GLY A 359 7.25 -29.07 -15.38
C GLY A 359 7.72 -27.79 -16.07
N TRP A 360 9.01 -27.45 -16.01
CA TRP A 360 9.52 -26.15 -16.47
C TRP A 360 10.73 -26.23 -17.42
N LYS A 361 11.11 -27.43 -17.88
CA LYS A 361 12.11 -27.70 -18.95
C LYS A 361 13.28 -26.72 -19.02
N GLY A 362 14.39 -27.02 -18.34
CA GLY A 362 15.60 -26.20 -18.42
C GLY A 362 15.54 -24.88 -17.64
N LYS A 363 14.39 -24.48 -17.06
CA LYS A 363 14.26 -23.21 -16.30
C LYS A 363 15.20 -23.14 -15.10
N PHE A 364 15.38 -24.26 -14.40
CA PHE A 364 16.14 -24.33 -13.15
C PHE A 364 17.59 -24.77 -13.36
N THR A 365 17.91 -25.30 -14.54
CA THR A 365 19.22 -25.82 -14.95
C THR A 365 19.98 -24.90 -15.92
N LYS A 366 19.53 -23.64 -16.09
CA LYS A 366 20.22 -22.65 -16.93
C LYS A 366 21.66 -22.38 -16.42
N PRO A 367 22.65 -22.27 -17.31
CA PRO A 367 24.01 -21.88 -16.94
C PRO A 367 24.03 -20.58 -16.12
N GLY A 368 24.80 -20.57 -15.03
CA GLY A 368 24.93 -19.42 -14.12
C GLY A 368 23.81 -19.28 -13.06
N ARG A 369 22.77 -20.12 -13.09
CA ARG A 369 21.71 -20.09 -12.06
C ARG A 369 22.12 -20.90 -10.82
N VAL A 370 22.37 -20.21 -9.71
CA VAL A 370 22.67 -20.85 -8.42
C VAL A 370 21.42 -20.93 -7.54
N ILE A 371 21.05 -22.14 -7.14
CA ILE A 371 19.95 -22.38 -6.19
C ILE A 371 20.52 -22.41 -4.77
N ARG A 372 19.98 -21.57 -3.89
CA ARG A 372 20.38 -21.48 -2.47
C ARG A 372 19.18 -21.79 -1.56
N PRO A 373 18.88 -23.07 -1.26
CA PRO A 373 17.68 -23.46 -0.52
C PRO A 373 17.53 -22.76 0.83
N GLY A 374 18.63 -22.62 1.58
CA GLY A 374 18.62 -21.95 2.88
C GLY A 374 18.21 -20.48 2.81
N ALA A 375 18.69 -19.74 1.80
CA ALA A 375 18.29 -18.35 1.58
C ALA A 375 16.82 -18.25 1.15
N ILE A 376 16.32 -19.22 0.37
CA ILE A 376 14.91 -19.28 -0.03
C ILE A 376 14.01 -19.46 1.21
N ARG A 377 14.41 -20.33 2.15
CA ARG A 377 13.71 -20.60 3.40
C ARG A 377 13.65 -19.38 4.31
N VAL A 378 14.80 -18.76 4.61
CA VAL A 378 14.87 -17.54 5.45
C VAL A 378 14.02 -16.41 4.87
N ASN A 379 13.95 -16.30 3.55
CA ASN A 379 13.12 -15.30 2.87
C ASN A 379 11.60 -15.61 2.90
N GLY A 380 11.19 -16.74 3.50
CA GLY A 380 9.80 -17.16 3.59
C GLY A 380 9.22 -17.65 2.26
N LYS A 381 10.05 -18.11 1.32
CA LYS A 381 9.57 -18.55 -0.01
C LYS A 381 9.19 -20.03 -0.06
N CYS A 382 9.62 -20.83 0.93
CA CYS A 382 9.21 -22.23 1.03
C CYS A 382 7.72 -22.37 1.35
N PRO A 383 7.03 -23.40 0.83
CA PRO A 383 5.75 -23.83 1.36
C PRO A 383 5.95 -24.43 2.76
N LEU A 384 4.94 -24.31 3.62
CA LEU A 384 4.96 -24.97 4.93
C LEU A 384 4.60 -26.45 4.77
N SER A 385 5.35 -27.33 5.41
CA SER A 385 5.01 -28.77 5.46
C SER A 385 3.79 -29.00 6.38
N PRO A 386 3.05 -30.12 6.24
CA PRO A 386 1.93 -30.39 7.15
C PRO A 386 2.36 -30.41 8.63
N LEU A 387 3.57 -30.90 8.93
CA LEU A 387 4.18 -30.83 10.26
C LEU A 387 4.32 -29.39 10.77
N GLU A 388 4.87 -28.50 9.95
CA GLU A 388 5.05 -27.08 10.31
C GLU A 388 3.70 -26.37 10.53
N VAL A 389 2.69 -26.73 9.74
CA VAL A 389 1.33 -26.23 9.91
C VAL A 389 0.75 -26.68 11.24
N GLY A 390 0.92 -27.95 11.60
CA GLY A 390 0.44 -28.46 12.89
C GLY A 390 1.10 -27.75 14.08
N LEU A 391 2.44 -27.62 14.05
CA LEU A 391 3.19 -26.88 15.07
C LEU A 391 2.74 -25.42 15.18
N MET A 392 2.53 -24.76 14.05
CA MET A 392 2.04 -23.39 14.00
C MET A 392 0.65 -23.27 14.66
N LEU A 393 -0.29 -24.14 14.31
CA LEU A 393 -1.65 -24.09 14.85
C LEU A 393 -1.67 -24.39 16.35
N ARG A 394 -0.95 -25.43 16.80
CA ARG A 394 -0.82 -25.76 18.23
C ARG A 394 -0.25 -24.58 19.01
N GLY A 395 0.83 -23.96 18.53
CA GLY A 395 1.42 -22.81 19.19
C GLY A 395 0.61 -21.52 19.08
N MET A 396 -0.28 -21.41 18.09
CA MET A 396 -1.31 -20.37 18.03
C MET A 396 -2.48 -20.64 18.99
N GLY A 397 -2.47 -21.74 19.74
CA GLY A 397 -3.45 -22.06 20.78
C GLY A 397 -4.67 -22.83 20.29
N PHE A 398 -4.61 -23.46 19.12
CA PHE A 398 -5.63 -24.43 18.71
C PHE A 398 -5.41 -25.76 19.42
N GLU A 399 -6.48 -26.30 19.99
CA GLU A 399 -6.44 -27.53 20.76
C GLU A 399 -6.48 -28.79 19.86
N LYS A 400 -6.21 -29.96 20.45
CA LYS A 400 -6.09 -31.23 19.69
C LYS A 400 -7.43 -31.66 19.10
N ASN A 401 -8.50 -31.30 19.80
CA ASN A 401 -9.89 -31.54 19.46
C ASN A 401 -10.46 -30.51 18.46
N THR A 402 -9.72 -29.44 18.10
CA THR A 402 -10.17 -28.46 17.11
C THR A 402 -10.48 -29.15 15.77
N PHE A 403 -11.66 -28.87 15.22
CA PHE A 403 -12.08 -29.38 13.91
C PHE A 403 -11.43 -28.58 12.78
N ILE A 404 -10.73 -29.28 11.89
CA ILE A 404 -9.99 -28.68 10.77
C ILE A 404 -10.53 -29.23 9.46
N TYR A 405 -10.92 -28.36 8.54
CA TYR A 405 -11.09 -28.69 7.13
C TYR A 405 -9.79 -28.39 6.37
N LEU A 406 -9.19 -29.39 5.72
CA LEU A 406 -7.97 -29.22 4.95
C LEU A 406 -8.28 -29.15 3.45
N ALA A 407 -8.10 -27.96 2.86
CA ALA A 407 -8.18 -27.72 1.43
C ALA A 407 -6.79 -27.83 0.80
N SER A 408 -6.58 -28.86 -0.01
CA SER A 408 -5.34 -29.07 -0.76
C SER A 408 -5.58 -29.89 -2.02
N GLY A 409 -4.67 -29.78 -2.99
CA GLY A 409 -4.50 -30.80 -4.02
C GLY A 409 -3.81 -32.05 -3.47
N LYS A 410 -3.21 -32.86 -4.36
CA LYS A 410 -2.46 -34.06 -3.98
C LYS A 410 -1.17 -33.69 -3.24
N ILE A 411 -1.18 -33.86 -1.91
CA ILE A 411 -0.04 -33.56 -1.03
C ILE A 411 1.17 -34.43 -1.41
N TYR A 412 2.36 -33.82 -1.48
CA TYR A 412 3.60 -34.52 -1.76
C TYR A 412 3.95 -35.46 -0.60
N ASN A 413 4.18 -36.74 -0.92
CA ASN A 413 4.47 -37.78 0.06
C ASN A 413 3.47 -37.78 1.23
N ALA A 414 2.17 -37.84 0.91
CA ALA A 414 1.08 -37.65 1.88
C ALA A 414 1.17 -38.63 3.06
N GLU A 415 1.50 -39.90 2.81
CA GLU A 415 1.62 -40.93 3.85
C GLU A 415 2.60 -40.53 4.97
N LYS A 416 3.79 -40.05 4.60
CA LYS A 416 4.79 -39.57 5.57
C LYS A 416 4.45 -38.19 6.11
N SER A 417 4.10 -37.25 5.22
CA SER A 417 4.04 -35.83 5.56
C SER A 417 2.82 -35.46 6.41
N MET A 418 1.70 -36.17 6.25
CA MET A 418 0.45 -35.90 6.98
C MET A 418 0.40 -36.48 8.40
N ALA A 419 1.18 -37.54 8.68
CA ALA A 419 1.11 -38.24 9.96
C ALA A 419 1.24 -37.31 11.19
N PRO A 420 2.20 -36.37 11.25
CA PRO A 420 2.30 -35.47 12.39
C PRO A 420 1.13 -34.47 12.51
N LEU A 421 0.56 -34.04 11.38
CA LEU A 421 -0.58 -33.11 11.39
C LEU A 421 -1.83 -33.81 11.94
N LEU A 422 -2.08 -35.05 11.52
CA LEU A 422 -3.18 -35.88 12.02
C LEU A 422 -3.00 -36.24 13.50
N GLU A 423 -1.75 -36.45 13.95
CA GLU A 423 -1.45 -36.68 15.36
C GLU A 423 -1.78 -35.46 16.24
N MET A 424 -1.45 -34.26 15.76
CA MET A 424 -1.78 -33.00 16.44
C MET A 424 -3.27 -32.63 16.36
N PHE A 425 -3.96 -33.04 15.29
CA PHE A 425 -5.37 -32.71 15.02
C PHE A 425 -6.12 -33.94 14.45
N PRO A 426 -6.51 -34.91 15.30
CA PRO A 426 -7.22 -36.12 14.86
C PRO A 426 -8.60 -35.85 14.24
N ASN A 427 -9.21 -34.69 14.51
CA ASN A 427 -10.50 -34.29 13.94
C ASN A 427 -10.38 -33.62 12.56
N LEU A 428 -9.19 -33.64 11.94
CA LEU A 428 -8.98 -33.11 10.61
C LEU A 428 -9.80 -33.89 9.57
N GLN A 429 -10.44 -33.15 8.67
CA GLN A 429 -11.27 -33.66 7.58
C GLN A 429 -10.77 -33.10 6.25
N THR A 430 -10.86 -33.90 5.20
CA THR A 430 -10.74 -33.45 3.80
C THR A 430 -12.08 -33.68 3.09
N LYS A 431 -12.26 -33.10 1.90
CA LYS A 431 -13.45 -33.39 1.07
C LYS A 431 -13.63 -34.89 0.82
N GLU A 432 -12.54 -35.64 0.62
CA GLU A 432 -12.56 -37.09 0.41
C GLU A 432 -12.98 -37.88 1.66
N MET A 433 -12.80 -37.30 2.86
CA MET A 433 -13.26 -37.90 4.13
C MET A 433 -14.71 -37.57 4.44
N LEU A 434 -15.21 -36.43 3.94
CA LEU A 434 -16.56 -35.94 4.22
C LEU A 434 -17.60 -36.39 3.19
N ALA A 435 -17.20 -36.68 1.96
CA ALA A 435 -18.07 -37.08 0.86
C ALA A 435 -17.93 -38.57 0.53
N SER A 436 -19.02 -39.21 0.09
CA SER A 436 -18.93 -40.56 -0.47
C SER A 436 -18.17 -40.56 -1.79
N GLU A 437 -17.68 -41.74 -2.20
CA GLU A 437 -17.04 -41.86 -3.50
C GLU A 437 -17.98 -41.54 -4.66
N GLU A 438 -19.28 -41.84 -4.53
CA GLU A 438 -20.30 -41.52 -5.55
C GLU A 438 -20.56 -40.02 -5.62
N GLU A 439 -20.66 -39.33 -4.47
CA GLU A 439 -20.88 -37.89 -4.41
C GLU A 439 -19.74 -37.11 -5.08
N LEU A 440 -18.49 -37.58 -4.93
CA LEU A 440 -17.32 -36.94 -5.52
C LEU A 440 -17.03 -37.36 -6.97
N ALA A 441 -17.49 -38.53 -7.41
CA ALA A 441 -17.19 -39.09 -8.73
C ALA A 441 -17.39 -38.10 -9.90
N PRO A 442 -18.46 -37.26 -9.93
CA PRO A 442 -18.67 -36.29 -11.00
C PRO A 442 -17.60 -35.19 -11.09
N PHE A 443 -16.85 -34.96 -10.01
CA PHE A 443 -15.91 -33.84 -9.87
C PHE A 443 -14.45 -34.27 -9.87
N LYS A 444 -14.12 -35.51 -9.48
CA LYS A 444 -12.74 -36.01 -9.24
C LYS A 444 -11.74 -35.71 -10.37
N ASN A 445 -12.19 -35.70 -11.63
CA ASN A 445 -11.33 -35.46 -12.81
C ASN A 445 -11.22 -33.99 -13.23
N TYR A 446 -11.88 -33.07 -12.52
CA TYR A 446 -11.99 -31.66 -12.86
C TYR A 446 -11.39 -30.80 -11.75
N SER A 447 -10.13 -30.39 -11.94
CA SER A 447 -9.37 -29.66 -10.91
C SER A 447 -10.03 -28.35 -10.46
N SER A 448 -10.72 -27.65 -11.35
CA SER A 448 -11.43 -26.40 -11.05
C SER A 448 -12.71 -26.66 -10.26
N ARG A 449 -13.45 -27.73 -10.59
CA ARG A 449 -14.67 -28.09 -9.84
C ARG A 449 -14.35 -28.57 -8.42
N MET A 450 -13.30 -29.38 -8.27
CA MET A 450 -12.80 -29.81 -6.95
C MET A 450 -12.35 -28.62 -6.10
N ALA A 451 -11.63 -27.66 -6.70
CA ALA A 451 -11.22 -26.44 -6.00
C ALA A 451 -12.40 -25.53 -5.64
N ALA A 452 -13.49 -25.55 -6.42
CA ALA A 452 -14.71 -24.78 -6.12
C ALA A 452 -15.46 -25.34 -4.91
N ILE A 453 -15.51 -26.67 -4.75
CA ILE A 453 -16.04 -27.32 -3.53
C ILE A 453 -15.21 -26.90 -2.30
N ASP A 454 -13.87 -26.99 -2.39
CA ASP A 454 -12.97 -26.54 -1.32
C ASP A 454 -13.19 -25.06 -0.98
N TYR A 455 -13.44 -24.22 -1.97
CA TYR A 455 -13.70 -22.80 -1.81
C TYR A 455 -14.93 -22.55 -0.93
N THR A 456 -16.06 -23.23 -1.20
CA THR A 456 -17.30 -23.10 -0.41
C THR A 456 -17.08 -23.52 1.05
N VAL A 457 -16.44 -24.67 1.29
CA VAL A 457 -16.23 -25.14 2.67
C VAL A 457 -15.30 -24.21 3.46
N CYS A 458 -14.28 -23.64 2.81
CA CYS A 458 -13.41 -22.66 3.46
C CYS A 458 -14.11 -21.31 3.71
N LEU A 459 -15.00 -20.88 2.81
CA LEU A 459 -15.75 -19.63 2.92
C LEU A 459 -16.60 -19.58 4.19
N HIS A 460 -17.22 -20.71 4.55
CA HIS A 460 -18.10 -20.83 5.72
C HIS A 460 -17.40 -21.17 7.04
N SER A 461 -16.08 -21.39 7.04
CA SER A 461 -15.32 -21.64 8.28
C SER A 461 -15.19 -20.40 9.17
N GLU A 462 -14.97 -20.57 10.47
CA GLU A 462 -14.79 -19.48 11.42
C GLU A 462 -13.44 -18.79 11.26
N VAL A 463 -12.39 -19.59 10.98
CA VAL A 463 -11.04 -19.11 10.73
C VAL A 463 -10.52 -19.72 9.44
N PHE A 464 -10.06 -18.87 8.54
CA PHE A 464 -9.35 -19.32 7.34
C PHE A 464 -7.83 -19.17 7.54
N VAL A 465 -7.08 -20.24 7.30
CA VAL A 465 -5.61 -20.27 7.41
C VAL A 465 -5.03 -20.51 6.03
N THR A 466 -4.09 -19.67 5.61
CA THR A 466 -3.39 -19.83 4.34
C THR A 466 -1.90 -20.06 4.56
N THR A 467 -1.37 -21.18 4.05
CA THR A 467 0.06 -21.52 4.24
C THR A 467 0.96 -20.92 3.16
N GLN A 468 0.36 -20.49 2.05
CA GLN A 468 1.05 -19.92 0.91
C GLN A 468 0.15 -18.94 0.18
N GLY A 469 0.72 -17.82 -0.26
CA GLY A 469 -0.01 -16.85 -1.10
C GLY A 469 -0.43 -17.45 -2.44
N GLY A 470 -1.34 -16.78 -3.14
CA GLY A 470 -1.81 -17.22 -4.45
C GLY A 470 -3.24 -16.76 -4.71
N ASN A 471 -3.81 -17.17 -5.84
CA ASN A 471 -5.13 -16.70 -6.25
C ASN A 471 -6.25 -17.23 -5.34
N PHE A 472 -6.19 -18.49 -4.88
CA PHE A 472 -7.25 -19.04 -4.02
C PHE A 472 -7.40 -18.26 -2.70
N PRO A 473 -6.34 -18.07 -1.88
CA PRO A 473 -6.45 -17.23 -0.67
C PRO A 473 -6.85 -15.80 -0.98
N HIS A 474 -6.34 -15.22 -2.08
CA HIS A 474 -6.63 -13.85 -2.49
C HIS A 474 -8.14 -13.61 -2.65
N PHE A 475 -8.83 -14.46 -3.41
CA PHE A 475 -10.27 -14.36 -3.61
C PHE A 475 -11.09 -14.75 -2.38
N LEU A 476 -10.66 -15.80 -1.67
CA LEU A 476 -11.41 -16.29 -0.52
C LEU A 476 -11.42 -15.27 0.63
N ILE A 477 -10.29 -14.62 0.90
CA ILE A 477 -10.18 -13.59 1.94
C ILE A 477 -11.13 -12.43 1.66
N GLY A 478 -11.14 -11.92 0.42
CA GLY A 478 -12.05 -10.84 0.07
C GLY A 478 -13.51 -11.26 0.12
N HIS A 479 -13.85 -12.48 -0.31
CA HIS A 479 -15.23 -12.97 -0.24
C HIS A 479 -15.71 -13.14 1.19
N ARG A 480 -14.85 -13.64 2.09
CA ARG A 480 -15.16 -13.66 3.52
C ARG A 480 -15.40 -12.24 4.05
N ARG A 481 -14.56 -11.26 3.72
CA ARG A 481 -14.79 -9.85 4.11
C ARG A 481 -16.11 -9.31 3.55
N TYR A 482 -16.47 -9.67 2.33
CA TYR A 482 -17.74 -9.28 1.71
C TYR A 482 -18.94 -9.82 2.49
N MET A 483 -18.92 -11.10 2.86
CA MET A 483 -20.01 -11.74 3.60
C MET A 483 -20.12 -11.27 5.06
N TYR A 484 -18.99 -10.95 5.70
CA TYR A 484 -18.93 -10.69 7.14
C TYR A 484 -18.68 -9.21 7.48
N GLY A 485 -19.25 -8.29 6.67
CA GLY A 485 -19.30 -6.87 7.02
C GLY A 485 -17.92 -6.20 7.11
N GLY A 486 -16.98 -6.58 6.24
CA GLY A 486 -15.63 -6.01 6.18
C GLY A 486 -14.58 -6.71 7.03
N HIS A 487 -15.00 -7.52 8.01
CA HIS A 487 -14.08 -8.34 8.80
C HIS A 487 -14.02 -9.78 8.31
N SER A 488 -12.84 -10.37 8.27
CA SER A 488 -12.69 -11.82 8.16
C SER A 488 -11.51 -12.27 8.98
N LYS A 489 -11.73 -13.20 9.92
CA LYS A 489 -10.62 -13.79 10.65
C LYS A 489 -9.83 -14.73 9.74
N THR A 490 -8.65 -14.26 9.37
CA THR A 490 -7.73 -14.97 8.48
C THR A 490 -6.33 -14.99 9.09
N ILE A 491 -5.73 -16.18 9.18
CA ILE A 491 -4.36 -16.36 9.62
C ILE A 491 -3.46 -16.47 8.38
N ARG A 492 -2.59 -15.45 8.22
CA ARG A 492 -1.52 -15.45 7.22
C ARG A 492 -0.18 -15.41 7.96
N PRO A 493 0.52 -16.53 8.10
CA PRO A 493 1.71 -16.59 8.92
C PRO A 493 2.88 -15.81 8.31
N ASP A 494 3.67 -15.18 9.18
CA ASP A 494 4.96 -14.61 8.81
C ASP A 494 5.97 -15.76 8.68
N LYS A 495 6.12 -16.28 7.45
CA LYS A 495 7.00 -17.40 7.16
C LYS A 495 8.48 -17.12 7.42
N ARG A 496 8.90 -15.85 7.47
CA ARG A 496 10.30 -15.50 7.82
C ARG A 496 10.53 -15.71 9.31
N LYS A 497 9.58 -15.27 10.15
CA LYS A 497 9.60 -15.54 11.59
C LYS A 497 9.46 -17.05 11.87
N LEU A 498 8.56 -17.74 11.16
CA LEU A 498 8.42 -19.20 11.31
C LEU A 498 9.70 -19.94 10.95
N ALA A 499 10.42 -19.55 9.89
CA ALA A 499 11.68 -20.18 9.53
C ALA A 499 12.69 -20.15 10.70
N LEU A 500 12.80 -19.00 11.37
CA LEU A 500 13.67 -18.85 12.56
C LEU A 500 13.23 -19.71 13.74
N LEU A 501 11.92 -19.77 14.01
CA LEU A 501 11.37 -20.58 15.11
C LEU A 501 11.55 -22.08 14.84
N PHE A 502 11.27 -22.53 13.62
CA PHE A 502 11.35 -23.93 13.21
C PHE A 502 12.79 -24.46 13.08
N ASP A 503 13.77 -23.58 12.87
CA ASP A 503 15.20 -23.94 12.86
C ASP A 503 15.83 -23.91 14.27
N ASN A 504 15.09 -23.55 15.32
CA ASN A 504 15.61 -23.51 16.69
C ASN A 504 15.06 -24.66 17.54
N PRO A 505 15.66 -25.86 17.50
CA PRO A 505 15.25 -26.98 18.35
C PRO A 505 15.54 -26.71 19.83
N GLN A 506 16.20 -25.62 20.21
CA GLN A 506 16.44 -25.30 21.62
C GLN A 506 15.36 -24.46 22.28
N ILE A 507 14.42 -23.90 21.51
CA ILE A 507 13.28 -23.14 22.05
C ILE A 507 12.41 -24.02 22.97
N GLY A 508 11.95 -23.46 24.09
CA GLY A 508 10.97 -24.11 24.97
C GLY A 508 9.53 -23.79 24.55
N TRP A 509 8.57 -24.65 24.92
CA TRP A 509 7.17 -24.55 24.46
C TRP A 509 6.53 -23.20 24.82
N LYS A 510 6.71 -22.74 26.06
CA LYS A 510 6.17 -21.45 26.54
C LYS A 510 6.60 -20.27 25.66
N THR A 511 7.88 -20.23 25.28
CA THR A 511 8.42 -19.16 24.42
C THR A 511 7.91 -19.29 23.00
N PHE A 512 7.90 -20.52 22.46
CA PHE A 512 7.38 -20.81 21.13
C PHE A 512 5.90 -20.40 20.99
N LYS A 513 5.05 -20.83 21.93
CA LYS A 513 3.63 -20.48 22.02
C LYS A 513 3.43 -18.97 22.10
N ARG A 514 4.20 -18.26 22.94
CA ARG A 514 4.13 -16.78 23.04
C ARG A 514 4.38 -16.09 21.70
N HIS A 515 5.39 -16.51 20.93
CA HIS A 515 5.65 -15.93 19.61
C HIS A 515 4.51 -16.17 18.61
N LEU A 516 3.93 -17.37 18.62
CA LEU A 516 2.84 -17.73 17.72
C LEU A 516 1.51 -17.09 18.10
N LEU A 517 1.21 -16.93 19.39
CA LEU A 517 0.08 -16.13 19.87
C LEU A 517 0.21 -14.66 19.42
N GLY A 518 1.41 -14.09 19.47
CA GLY A 518 1.67 -12.75 18.91
C GLY A 518 1.41 -12.68 17.40
N MET A 519 1.81 -13.71 16.65
CA MET A 519 1.54 -13.81 15.20
C MET A 519 0.04 -13.93 14.89
N ARG A 520 -0.70 -14.70 15.70
CA ARG A 520 -2.16 -14.80 15.61
C ARG A 520 -2.82 -13.45 15.88
N SER A 521 -2.44 -12.77 16.96
CA SER A 521 -2.96 -11.43 17.31
C SER A 521 -2.72 -10.41 16.19
N HIS A 522 -1.53 -10.45 15.57
CA HIS A 522 -1.23 -9.60 14.41
C HIS A 522 -2.13 -9.94 13.21
N SER A 523 -2.36 -11.22 12.92
CA SER A 523 -3.26 -11.65 11.85
C SER A 523 -4.72 -11.21 12.10
N ASP A 524 -5.17 -11.27 13.35
CA ASP A 524 -6.50 -10.80 13.75
C ASP A 524 -6.66 -9.30 13.51
N SER A 525 -5.65 -8.49 13.88
CA SER A 525 -5.66 -7.04 13.60
C SER A 525 -5.74 -6.72 12.11
N LYS A 526 -5.11 -7.55 11.27
CA LYS A 526 -5.14 -7.43 9.81
C LYS A 526 -6.50 -7.81 9.21
N GLY A 527 -7.31 -8.58 9.93
CA GLY A 527 -8.68 -8.91 9.55
C GLY A 527 -9.61 -7.69 9.43
N TYR A 528 -9.24 -6.57 10.07
CA TYR A 528 -9.96 -5.28 10.03
C TYR A 528 -9.24 -4.21 9.19
N GLU A 529 -8.18 -4.55 8.46
CA GLU A 529 -7.43 -3.56 7.66
C GLU A 529 -8.32 -2.99 6.55
N ILE A 530 -8.27 -1.67 6.39
CA ILE A 530 -8.95 -0.92 5.33
C ILE A 530 -8.14 -1.03 4.04
N LYS A 531 -8.83 -1.04 2.89
CA LYS A 531 -8.22 -1.07 1.55
C LYS A 531 -7.26 0.10 1.34
N ARG A 532 -6.03 -0.16 0.89
CA ARG A 532 -5.10 0.88 0.40
C ARG A 532 -5.33 1.17 -1.09
N PRO A 533 -4.89 2.32 -1.65
CA PRO A 533 -5.15 2.68 -3.06
C PRO A 533 -4.73 1.61 -4.09
N ASN A 534 -3.66 0.86 -3.81
CA ASN A 534 -3.14 -0.18 -4.70
C ASN A 534 -3.61 -1.60 -4.34
N ASP A 535 -4.44 -1.74 -3.31
CA ASP A 535 -4.94 -3.05 -2.90
C ASP A 535 -6.05 -3.53 -3.84
N SER A 536 -6.05 -4.83 -4.12
CA SER A 536 -7.01 -5.43 -5.04
C SER A 536 -8.43 -5.40 -4.48
N ILE A 537 -9.39 -5.01 -5.31
CA ILE A 537 -10.84 -5.10 -5.00
C ILE A 537 -11.26 -6.55 -4.66
N TYR A 538 -10.51 -7.55 -5.13
CA TYR A 538 -10.77 -8.97 -4.84
C TYR A 538 -10.31 -9.42 -3.44
N THR A 539 -9.46 -8.65 -2.77
CA THR A 539 -9.10 -8.86 -1.35
C THR A 539 -9.86 -7.92 -0.44
N PHE A 540 -10.12 -6.69 -0.89
CA PHE A 540 -10.83 -5.68 -0.11
C PHE A 540 -12.02 -5.16 -0.91
N PRO A 541 -13.21 -5.75 -0.71
CA PRO A 541 -14.39 -5.48 -1.53
C PRO A 541 -15.16 -4.26 -1.02
N CYS A 542 -14.47 -3.12 -0.93
CA CYS A 542 -15.07 -1.83 -0.63
C CYS A 542 -14.73 -0.85 -1.75
N PRO A 543 -15.63 0.08 -2.10
CA PRO A 543 -15.37 1.01 -3.17
C PRO A 543 -14.23 1.96 -2.82
N ASP A 544 -13.56 2.51 -3.84
CA ASP A 544 -12.51 3.52 -3.63
C ASP A 544 -13.06 4.79 -2.96
N TYR A 545 -14.37 5.02 -2.96
CA TYR A 545 -15.04 6.09 -2.22
C TYR A 545 -15.55 5.66 -0.83
N ALA A 546 -15.60 4.35 -0.53
CA ALA A 546 -15.54 3.92 0.87
C ALA A 546 -14.12 4.06 1.43
N MET A 547 -13.12 4.41 0.59
CA MET A 547 -12.03 5.26 1.04
C MET A 547 -12.58 6.68 1.26
N GLY A 548 -13.23 6.87 2.40
CA GLY A 548 -12.64 7.89 3.24
C GLY A 548 -11.25 7.39 3.60
N ILE A 549 -10.22 7.62 2.75
CA ILE A 549 -8.98 8.08 3.38
C ILE A 549 -9.49 9.28 4.12
N VAL A 550 -9.49 9.22 5.44
CA VAL A 550 -10.04 10.29 6.25
C VAL A 550 -9.43 11.58 5.68
N GLY A 551 -10.25 12.56 5.31
CA GLY A 551 -9.82 13.82 4.69
C GLY A 551 -9.51 13.89 3.18
N ASN A 552 -9.67 12.84 2.37
CA ASN A 552 -9.55 12.96 0.89
C ASN A 552 -10.68 13.80 0.26
N LEU A 553 -10.37 14.53 -0.82
CA LEU A 553 -11.34 15.34 -1.56
C LEU A 553 -11.98 14.54 -2.69
N SER A 554 -13.31 14.63 -2.83
CA SER A 554 -14.03 14.12 -4.00
C SER A 554 -13.70 14.95 -5.25
N PRO A 555 -13.92 14.41 -6.47
CA PRO A 555 -13.74 15.19 -7.69
C PRO A 555 -14.58 16.48 -7.74
N ASP A 556 -15.78 16.47 -7.15
CA ASP A 556 -16.63 17.67 -7.03
C ASP A 556 -16.06 18.69 -6.04
N GLN A 557 -15.55 18.22 -4.90
CA GLN A 557 -14.90 19.07 -3.91
C GLN A 557 -13.63 19.70 -4.48
N LEU A 558 -12.82 18.93 -5.21
CA LEU A 558 -11.62 19.43 -5.88
C LEU A 558 -11.95 20.47 -6.96
N ARG A 559 -12.98 20.21 -7.79
CA ARG A 559 -13.50 21.21 -8.74
C ARG A 559 -13.97 22.48 -8.05
N THR A 560 -14.66 22.34 -6.93
CA THR A 560 -15.15 23.47 -6.13
C THR A 560 -13.98 24.30 -5.62
N PHE A 561 -12.98 23.67 -4.99
CA PHE A 561 -11.77 24.34 -4.52
C PHE A 561 -11.03 25.09 -5.64
N HIS A 562 -10.80 24.46 -6.79
CA HIS A 562 -10.13 25.12 -7.92
C HIS A 562 -10.96 26.26 -8.54
N SER A 563 -12.29 26.14 -8.54
CA SER A 563 -13.17 27.16 -9.12
C SER A 563 -13.36 28.37 -8.21
N GLN A 564 -13.63 28.14 -6.92
CA GLN A 564 -13.99 29.15 -5.91
C GLN A 564 -12.79 29.66 -5.11
N GLY A 565 -11.70 28.91 -5.05
CA GLY A 565 -10.52 29.22 -4.22
C GLY A 565 -10.67 28.86 -2.75
N TYR A 566 -11.82 28.33 -2.34
CA TYR A 566 -12.00 27.70 -1.04
C TYR A 566 -12.94 26.49 -1.12
N LEU A 567 -12.94 25.69 -0.07
CA LEU A 567 -13.83 24.55 0.10
C LEU A 567 -14.23 24.43 1.58
N VAL A 568 -15.52 24.26 1.85
CA VAL A 568 -16.02 23.92 3.18
C VAL A 568 -16.21 22.40 3.28
N MET A 569 -15.61 21.80 4.30
CA MET A 569 -15.76 20.39 4.65
C MET A 569 -16.41 20.30 6.03
N GLU A 570 -17.71 20.03 6.04
CA GLU A 570 -18.45 19.84 7.29
C GLU A 570 -17.99 18.58 8.02
N SER A 571 -18.02 18.61 9.36
CA SER A 571 -17.70 17.44 10.21
C SER A 571 -16.32 16.81 9.96
N PHE A 572 -15.31 17.63 9.69
CA PHE A 572 -13.94 17.17 9.47
C PHE A 572 -13.24 16.72 10.77
N ALA A 573 -13.38 17.50 11.85
CA ALA A 573 -12.93 17.13 13.19
C ALA A 573 -14.10 16.54 13.99
N SER A 574 -13.80 15.52 14.82
CA SER A 574 -14.81 14.96 15.72
C SER A 574 -15.04 15.85 16.93
N ALA A 575 -16.12 15.60 17.69
CA ALA A 575 -16.36 16.32 18.94
C ALA A 575 -15.20 16.14 19.93
N GLU A 576 -14.60 14.94 19.97
CA GLU A 576 -13.44 14.63 20.81
C GLU A 576 -12.19 15.41 20.38
N ASP A 577 -11.94 15.56 19.07
CA ASP A 577 -10.83 16.37 18.56
C ASP A 577 -10.98 17.83 19.03
N ILE A 578 -12.19 18.38 18.92
CA ILE A 578 -12.50 19.76 19.32
C ILE A 578 -12.33 19.93 20.83
N GLU A 579 -12.91 19.04 21.62
CA GLU A 579 -12.83 19.07 23.09
C GLU A 579 -11.36 18.95 23.55
N ALA A 580 -10.58 18.04 22.96
CA ALA A 580 -9.17 17.88 23.28
C ALA A 580 -8.37 19.15 23.01
N MET A 581 -8.55 19.79 21.84
CA MET A 581 -7.86 21.03 21.49
C MET A 581 -8.28 22.21 22.37
N ARG A 582 -9.57 22.33 22.71
CA ARG A 582 -10.07 23.38 23.61
C ARG A 582 -9.55 23.21 25.03
N ASN A 583 -9.71 22.02 25.61
CA ASN A 583 -9.22 21.72 26.95
C ASN A 583 -7.70 21.93 27.04
N ARG A 584 -6.96 21.56 25.99
CA ARG A 584 -5.52 21.79 25.96
C ARG A 584 -5.16 23.27 25.89
N MET A 585 -5.90 24.07 25.10
CA MET A 585 -5.68 25.51 25.06
C MET A 585 -6.00 26.19 26.39
N ASP A 586 -7.05 25.75 27.09
CA ASP A 586 -7.38 26.26 28.43
C ASP A 586 -6.25 26.00 29.44
N GLN A 587 -5.62 24.81 29.38
CA GLN A 587 -4.43 24.51 30.19
C GLN A 587 -3.26 25.42 29.84
N LEU A 588 -2.97 25.61 28.55
CA LEU A 588 -1.90 26.49 28.10
C LEU A 588 -2.12 27.94 28.57
N LEU A 589 -3.36 28.42 28.59
CA LEU A 589 -3.71 29.74 29.12
C LEU A 589 -3.54 29.85 30.64
N GLN A 590 -3.88 28.78 31.38
CA GLN A 590 -3.70 28.74 32.83
C GLN A 590 -2.21 28.83 33.19
N ASP A 591 -1.36 28.05 32.50
CA ASP A 591 0.09 27.99 32.70
C ASP A 591 0.82 29.25 32.20
N PHE A 592 0.18 30.07 31.36
CA PHE A 592 0.78 31.26 30.78
C PHE A 592 0.87 32.42 31.78
N ASP A 593 2.09 32.86 32.10
CA ASP A 593 2.34 34.10 32.85
C ASP A 593 2.27 35.32 31.91
N CYS A 594 1.24 36.14 32.09
CA CYS A 594 1.01 37.33 31.28
C CYS A 594 1.82 38.55 31.70
N SER A 595 2.52 38.54 32.85
CA SER A 595 3.15 39.75 33.40
C SER A 595 4.25 40.33 32.49
N SER A 596 5.12 39.49 31.95
CA SER A 596 6.17 39.89 31.02
C SER A 596 5.62 40.24 29.64
N THR A 597 4.70 39.43 29.12
CA THR A 597 4.12 39.62 27.78
C THR A 597 3.19 40.84 27.71
N ALA A 598 2.34 41.08 28.72
CA ALA A 598 1.46 42.24 28.77
C ALA A 598 2.24 43.56 28.78
N SER A 599 3.43 43.58 29.40
CA SER A 599 4.32 44.75 29.39
C SER A 599 4.86 45.10 27.98
N ILE A 600 5.00 44.08 27.12
CA ILE A 600 5.43 44.27 25.71
C ILE A 600 4.34 44.98 24.91
N PHE A 601 3.07 44.63 25.15
CA PHE A 601 1.92 45.17 24.41
C PHE A 601 1.37 46.50 24.98
N SER A 602 1.72 46.88 26.21
CA SER A 602 1.20 48.06 26.91
C SER A 602 2.09 49.31 26.89
N THR A 603 3.39 49.19 26.61
CA THR A 603 4.36 50.29 26.77
C THR A 603 4.59 51.13 25.50
N THR A 604 4.94 52.41 25.67
CA THR A 604 4.94 53.47 24.64
C THR A 604 6.07 53.39 23.59
N ASN A 605 6.96 52.39 23.64
CA ASN A 605 8.05 52.15 22.68
C ASN A 605 7.72 50.96 21.74
N GLN A 606 6.53 51.03 21.16
CA GLN A 606 5.64 49.90 20.86
C GLN A 606 6.04 48.99 19.68
N GLN A 607 6.77 49.49 18.67
CA GLN A 607 6.92 48.75 17.41
C GLN A 607 8.04 47.70 17.46
N GLN A 608 9.24 48.08 17.90
CA GLN A 608 10.41 47.19 17.83
C GLN A 608 10.35 45.99 18.80
N SER A 609 9.85 46.19 20.03
CA SER A 609 9.70 45.10 21.02
C SER A 609 8.62 44.10 20.60
N THR A 610 7.49 44.60 20.09
CA THR A 610 6.39 43.78 19.56
C THR A 610 6.81 43.03 18.30
N ASP A 611 7.57 43.68 17.41
CA ASP A 611 8.13 43.06 16.21
C ASP A 611 9.10 41.94 16.56
N ASN A 612 10.00 42.14 17.53
CA ASN A 612 10.93 41.10 17.97
C ASN A 612 10.19 39.91 18.61
N TYR A 613 9.20 40.16 19.49
CA TYR A 613 8.36 39.10 20.06
C TYR A 613 7.63 38.32 18.96
N PHE A 614 7.09 39.03 17.96
CA PHE A 614 6.45 38.43 16.79
C PHE A 614 7.44 37.60 15.96
N TYR A 615 8.65 38.08 15.70
CA TYR A 615 9.66 37.33 14.95
C TYR A 615 10.16 36.09 15.69
N ASP A 616 10.33 36.17 17.00
CA ASP A 616 10.81 35.05 17.83
C ASP A 616 9.72 33.98 18.04
N SER A 617 8.45 34.34 17.88
CA SER A 617 7.31 33.42 18.03
C SER A 617 7.24 32.29 17.00
N VAL A 618 8.07 32.34 15.95
CA VAL A 618 8.05 31.39 14.82
C VAL A 618 8.29 29.94 15.26
N ASP A 619 9.18 29.72 16.21
CA ASP A 619 9.59 28.38 16.66
C ASP A 619 9.16 28.09 18.12
N ILE A 620 8.21 28.86 18.68
CA ILE A 620 7.68 28.69 20.05
C ILE A 620 6.16 28.89 20.11
N ILE A 621 5.56 28.62 21.28
CA ILE A 621 4.15 28.92 21.58
C ILE A 621 4.10 30.27 22.31
N SER A 622 3.62 31.31 21.62
CA SER A 622 3.51 32.70 22.08
C SER A 622 2.05 33.17 22.08
N PHE A 623 1.73 34.11 22.96
CA PHE A 623 0.36 34.60 23.20
C PHE A 623 0.29 36.07 22.77
N PHE A 624 -0.71 36.41 21.96
CA PHE A 624 -0.92 37.75 21.43
C PHE A 624 -2.26 38.28 21.91
N PHE A 625 -2.25 39.47 22.50
CA PHE A 625 -3.42 40.11 23.09
C PHE A 625 -4.26 40.84 22.04
N GLU A 626 -5.56 40.99 22.31
CA GLU A 626 -6.42 41.92 21.57
C GLU A 626 -5.98 43.37 21.84
N GLU A 627 -5.96 44.21 20.81
CA GLU A 627 -5.62 45.63 20.97
C GLU A 627 -6.57 46.33 21.95
N LYS A 628 -7.86 45.98 21.90
CA LYS A 628 -8.90 46.51 22.79
C LYS A 628 -8.87 45.95 24.21
N ALA A 629 -7.97 45.00 24.53
CA ALA A 629 -7.87 44.43 25.87
C ALA A 629 -7.24 45.40 26.89
N PHE A 630 -6.46 46.38 26.43
CA PHE A 630 -5.72 47.29 27.32
C PHE A 630 -6.43 48.62 27.55
N GLY A 631 -6.36 49.12 28.78
CA GLY A 631 -6.75 50.47 29.18
C GLY A 631 -5.78 51.53 28.63
N SER A 632 -6.15 52.80 28.76
CA SER A 632 -5.22 53.92 28.50
C SER A 632 -4.04 53.96 29.48
N ASP A 633 -4.16 53.23 30.60
CA ASP A 633 -3.14 53.01 31.62
C ASP A 633 -2.18 51.85 31.29
N GLY A 634 -2.45 51.09 30.22
CA GLY A 634 -1.65 49.92 29.83
C GLY A 634 -2.02 48.63 30.57
N GLU A 635 -3.04 48.64 31.43
CA GLU A 635 -3.49 47.46 32.18
C GLU A 635 -4.61 46.72 31.46
N LEU A 636 -4.78 45.43 31.76
CA LEU A 636 -5.85 44.61 31.18
C LEU A 636 -7.22 45.02 31.74
N ARG A 637 -8.19 45.28 30.84
CA ARG A 637 -9.58 45.62 31.22
C ARG A 637 -10.41 44.42 31.64
N GLN A 638 -9.96 43.21 31.31
CA GLN A 638 -10.66 41.96 31.59
C GLN A 638 -9.64 40.83 31.86
N PRO A 639 -10.07 39.69 32.43
CA PRO A 639 -9.18 38.55 32.68
C PRO A 639 -8.35 38.17 31.45
N LYS A 640 -7.13 37.67 31.67
CA LYS A 640 -6.18 37.35 30.58
C LYS A 640 -6.78 36.37 29.58
N GLU A 641 -7.59 35.42 30.06
CA GLU A 641 -8.24 34.37 29.28
C GLU A 641 -9.23 34.93 28.25
N LEU A 642 -9.81 36.10 28.54
CA LEU A 642 -10.71 36.82 27.66
C LEU A 642 -9.98 37.89 26.82
N SER A 643 -8.68 38.07 27.01
CA SER A 643 -7.89 39.15 26.40
C SER A 643 -6.97 38.68 25.28
N ILE A 644 -6.84 37.37 25.06
CA ILE A 644 -5.98 36.80 24.01
C ILE A 644 -6.71 36.81 22.66
N ASN A 645 -6.08 37.39 21.64
CA ASN A 645 -6.51 37.33 20.24
C ASN A 645 -6.15 35.98 19.62
N LYS A 646 -4.87 35.62 19.71
CA LYS A 646 -4.33 34.38 19.13
C LYS A 646 -3.14 33.81 19.89
N VAL A 647 -2.88 32.52 19.66
CA VAL A 647 -1.67 31.81 20.12
C VAL A 647 -0.97 31.20 18.90
N GLY A 648 0.35 31.41 18.77
CA GLY A 648 1.13 30.95 17.62
C GLY A 648 2.64 31.01 17.89
N HIS A 649 3.51 30.54 17.00
CA HIS A 649 3.21 30.02 15.67
C HIS A 649 3.56 28.53 15.47
N ALA A 650 4.01 27.85 16.52
CA ALA A 650 4.50 26.47 16.48
C ALA A 650 3.67 25.42 17.27
N LEU A 651 2.37 25.68 17.53
CA LEU A 651 1.48 24.72 18.20
C LEU A 651 1.50 23.33 17.52
N HIS A 652 1.45 23.29 16.19
CA HIS A 652 1.47 22.05 15.40
C HIS A 652 2.72 21.18 15.60
N GLU A 653 3.81 21.77 16.10
CA GLU A 653 5.10 21.10 16.25
C GLU A 653 5.40 20.76 17.71
N LEU A 654 5.09 21.68 18.62
CA LEU A 654 5.50 21.63 20.01
C LEU A 654 4.45 21.03 20.95
N ASP A 655 3.15 21.16 20.63
CA ASP A 655 2.10 20.62 21.49
C ASP A 655 1.57 19.27 20.95
N PRO A 656 1.56 18.20 21.77
CA PRO A 656 1.16 16.87 21.31
C PRO A 656 -0.28 16.77 20.78
N VAL A 657 -1.23 17.55 21.31
CA VAL A 657 -2.64 17.50 20.89
C VAL A 657 -2.78 18.13 19.51
N PHE A 658 -2.23 19.33 19.35
CA PHE A 658 -2.25 20.04 18.07
C PHE A 658 -1.42 19.31 17.01
N LYS A 659 -0.24 18.78 17.37
CA LYS A 659 0.57 17.94 16.49
C LYS A 659 -0.16 16.68 16.04
N GLY A 660 -0.85 15.99 16.96
CA GLY A 660 -1.63 14.79 16.66
C GLY A 660 -2.72 15.04 15.62
N PHE A 661 -3.43 16.18 15.72
CA PHE A 661 -4.41 16.59 14.71
C PHE A 661 -3.74 16.98 13.39
N THR A 662 -2.71 17.84 13.43
CA THR A 662 -2.04 18.37 12.24
C THR A 662 -1.38 17.29 11.39
N PHE A 663 -0.75 16.29 12.01
CA PHE A 663 -0.08 15.19 11.31
C PHE A 663 -0.97 13.95 11.15
N SER A 664 -2.28 14.11 11.31
CA SER A 664 -3.24 13.01 11.13
C SER A 664 -3.37 12.59 9.66
N GLU A 665 -3.89 11.38 9.45
CA GLU A 665 -4.21 10.88 8.10
C GLU A 665 -5.25 11.77 7.40
N LYS A 666 -6.12 12.44 8.17
CA LYS A 666 -7.09 13.46 7.71
C LYS A 666 -6.43 14.57 6.92
N VAL A 667 -5.48 15.23 7.55
CA VAL A 667 -4.78 16.36 6.92
C VAL A 667 -3.91 15.87 5.77
N SER A 668 -3.26 14.72 5.92
CA SER A 668 -2.43 14.13 4.86
C SER A 668 -3.24 13.78 3.61
N GLY A 669 -4.41 13.14 3.76
CA GLY A 669 -5.29 12.77 2.64
C GLY A 669 -5.78 13.98 1.83
N LEU A 670 -6.07 15.08 2.53
CA LEU A 670 -6.43 16.35 1.90
C LEU A 670 -5.33 16.84 0.96
N PHE A 671 -4.08 16.91 1.45
CA PHE A 671 -2.96 17.39 0.63
C PHE A 671 -2.56 16.43 -0.49
N ILE A 672 -2.73 15.11 -0.29
CA ILE A 672 -2.57 14.12 -1.36
C ILE A 672 -3.58 14.41 -2.48
N SER A 673 -4.82 14.73 -2.12
CA SER A 673 -5.89 15.06 -3.07
C SER A 673 -5.65 16.37 -3.81
N LEU A 674 -5.05 17.37 -3.14
CA LEU A 674 -4.61 18.64 -3.74
C LEU A 674 -3.35 18.50 -4.60
N GLY A 675 -2.68 17.34 -4.58
CA GLY A 675 -1.53 17.05 -5.44
C GLY A 675 -0.17 17.37 -4.84
N TYR A 676 -0.09 17.76 -3.56
CA TYR A 676 1.16 18.12 -2.89
C TYR A 676 2.08 16.90 -2.77
N LYS A 677 3.38 17.10 -3.00
CA LYS A 677 4.40 16.03 -2.98
C LYS A 677 5.21 16.00 -1.70
N ARG A 678 5.59 17.17 -1.19
CA ARG A 678 6.29 17.36 0.09
C ARG A 678 5.67 18.53 0.86
N PRO A 679 4.42 18.37 1.34
CA PRO A 679 3.74 19.40 2.11
C PRO A 679 4.40 19.62 3.47
N ILE A 680 4.73 20.87 3.77
CA ILE A 680 5.32 21.31 5.04
C ILE A 680 4.38 22.30 5.72
N VAL A 681 4.09 22.07 6.99
CA VAL A 681 3.34 23.02 7.83
C VAL A 681 4.32 24.10 8.30
N ILE A 682 4.12 25.32 7.83
CA ILE A 682 5.03 26.43 8.13
C ILE A 682 4.57 27.22 9.37
N GLN A 683 3.26 27.27 9.61
CA GLN A 683 2.66 28.07 10.65
C GLN A 683 1.39 27.40 11.17
N SER A 684 1.15 27.51 12.47
CA SER A 684 -0.13 27.19 13.10
C SER A 684 -0.55 28.29 14.07
N MET A 685 -1.84 28.62 14.14
CA MET A 685 -2.38 29.56 15.12
C MET A 685 -3.68 29.05 15.72
N TYR A 686 -3.92 29.35 16.98
CA TYR A 686 -5.23 29.27 17.62
C TYR A 686 -5.81 30.68 17.70
N ILE A 687 -7.02 30.90 17.20
CA ILE A 687 -7.68 32.21 17.11
C ILE A 687 -8.92 32.19 17.97
N PHE A 688 -9.01 33.07 18.96
CA PHE A 688 -10.10 33.07 19.95
C PHE A 688 -11.34 33.82 19.47
N LYS A 689 -11.16 34.98 18.81
CA LYS A 689 -12.23 35.95 18.54
C LYS A 689 -13.08 36.16 19.80
N GLN A 690 -12.51 36.85 20.76
CA GLN A 690 -13.14 37.04 22.07
C GLN A 690 -14.50 37.74 21.96
N PRO A 691 -15.48 37.45 22.83
CA PRO A 691 -16.76 38.14 22.85
C PRO A 691 -16.60 39.66 22.98
N GLY A 692 -17.27 40.43 22.12
CA GLY A 692 -17.32 41.90 22.15
C GLY A 692 -16.03 42.64 21.74
N ILE A 693 -14.85 42.06 21.97
CA ILE A 693 -13.56 42.71 21.67
C ILE A 693 -12.75 42.00 20.58
N GLY A 694 -13.23 40.87 20.05
CA GLY A 694 -12.50 40.05 19.08
C GLY A 694 -12.20 40.83 17.80
N GLY A 695 -10.94 41.18 17.57
CA GLY A 695 -10.51 42.12 16.53
C GLY A 695 -10.79 41.64 15.11
N GLU A 696 -11.02 42.57 14.19
CA GLU A 696 -11.23 42.28 12.76
C GLU A 696 -9.94 41.76 12.08
N VAL A 697 -10.13 41.05 10.98
CA VAL A 697 -9.06 40.68 10.06
C VAL A 697 -9.43 41.24 8.70
N VAL A 698 -8.71 42.26 8.27
CA VAL A 698 -8.92 42.97 6.99
C VAL A 698 -8.66 42.04 5.78
N PRO A 699 -9.19 42.38 4.58
CA PRO A 699 -8.95 41.61 3.35
C PRO A 699 -7.46 41.34 3.07
N HIS A 700 -7.12 40.07 2.86
CA HIS A 700 -5.75 39.65 2.54
C HIS A 700 -5.70 38.32 1.77
N GLN A 701 -4.50 37.96 1.33
CA GLN A 701 -4.13 36.67 0.72
C GLN A 701 -3.00 36.05 1.57
N ASP A 702 -3.04 34.76 1.87
CA ASP A 702 -2.01 34.11 2.71
C ASP A 702 -0.63 34.10 2.03
N ASN A 703 -0.61 33.95 0.71
CA ASN A 703 0.62 34.05 -0.09
C ASN A 703 1.28 35.44 0.02
N SER A 704 0.57 36.48 0.50
CA SER A 704 1.20 37.77 0.82
C SER A 704 2.22 37.63 1.94
N PHE A 705 1.98 36.73 2.90
CA PHE A 705 2.83 36.53 4.07
C PHE A 705 3.73 35.30 3.95
N LEU A 706 3.27 34.26 3.26
CA LEU A 706 3.87 32.92 3.21
C LEU A 706 4.19 32.50 1.77
N TYR A 707 5.01 33.30 1.08
CA TYR A 707 5.25 33.14 -0.34
C TYR A 707 6.24 32.02 -0.68
N THR A 708 5.88 31.20 -1.67
CA THR A 708 6.78 30.31 -2.40
C THR A 708 6.81 30.68 -3.89
N ASP A 709 7.85 30.25 -4.59
CA ASP A 709 8.01 30.41 -6.03
C ASP A 709 8.06 29.02 -6.70
N PRO A 710 7.00 28.58 -7.42
CA PRO A 710 5.67 29.22 -7.56
C PRO A 710 4.84 29.20 -6.26
N PRO A 711 3.76 30.00 -6.13
CA PRO A 711 2.95 30.07 -4.92
C PRO A 711 2.19 28.76 -4.63
N THR A 712 2.35 28.22 -3.41
CA THR A 712 1.74 26.95 -2.99
C THR A 712 1.13 27.00 -1.59
N CYS A 713 0.96 28.17 -0.97
CA CYS A 713 0.32 28.22 0.34
C CYS A 713 -1.15 27.78 0.25
N THR A 714 -1.55 26.86 1.13
CA THR A 714 -2.95 26.52 1.41
C THR A 714 -3.18 26.67 2.91
N GLY A 715 -4.16 27.51 3.26
CA GLY A 715 -4.66 27.68 4.61
C GLY A 715 -5.71 26.61 4.94
N LEU A 716 -5.61 26.02 6.13
CA LEU A 716 -6.64 25.17 6.70
C LEU A 716 -7.19 25.86 7.95
N TRP A 717 -8.48 26.18 7.95
CA TRP A 717 -9.13 26.86 9.07
C TRP A 717 -10.19 25.94 9.67
N LEU A 718 -9.93 25.43 10.88
CA LEU A 718 -10.82 24.53 11.60
C LEU A 718 -11.66 25.30 12.62
N ALA A 719 -12.98 25.20 12.50
CA ALA A 719 -13.92 25.74 13.48
C ALA A 719 -13.92 24.88 14.75
N LEU A 720 -13.52 25.43 15.89
CA LEU A 720 -13.65 24.77 17.20
C LEU A 720 -14.96 25.16 17.92
N GLU A 721 -15.61 26.22 17.42
CA GLU A 721 -16.95 26.68 17.79
C GLU A 721 -17.73 27.03 16.53
N ASP A 722 -19.06 27.12 16.64
CA ASP A 722 -19.90 27.61 15.56
C ASP A 722 -19.45 29.01 15.12
N ALA A 723 -19.22 29.18 13.83
CA ALA A 723 -18.85 30.44 13.21
C ALA A 723 -20.02 30.99 12.42
N THR A 724 -20.47 32.17 12.82
CA THR A 724 -21.64 32.89 12.32
C THR A 724 -21.25 34.29 11.90
N ILE A 725 -22.11 34.97 11.16
CA ILE A 725 -21.92 36.38 10.80
C ILE A 725 -21.71 37.24 12.06
N THR A 726 -22.49 36.98 13.12
CA THR A 726 -22.48 37.81 14.33
C THR A 726 -21.24 37.65 15.22
N ASN A 727 -20.57 36.49 15.17
CA ASN A 727 -19.36 36.21 15.95
C ASN A 727 -18.07 36.18 15.10
N GLY A 728 -18.12 36.73 13.88
CA GLY A 728 -16.95 36.93 13.03
C GLY A 728 -16.51 35.67 12.28
N CYS A 729 -17.42 35.08 11.51
CA CYS A 729 -17.09 34.06 10.50
C CYS A 729 -16.17 34.62 9.40
N LEU A 730 -15.60 33.73 8.58
CA LEU A 730 -14.81 34.11 7.42
C LEU A 730 -15.72 34.65 6.31
N TRP A 731 -15.18 35.58 5.53
CA TRP A 731 -15.78 36.07 4.29
C TRP A 731 -14.74 35.97 3.19
N ALA A 732 -15.14 35.59 1.98
CA ALA A 732 -14.22 35.48 0.85
C ALA A 732 -14.84 36.00 -0.45
N ILE A 733 -14.01 36.41 -1.40
CA ILE A 733 -14.43 36.71 -2.77
C ILE A 733 -14.21 35.45 -3.63
N PRO A 734 -15.26 34.68 -3.96
CA PRO A 734 -15.08 33.41 -4.66
C PRO A 734 -14.47 33.62 -6.06
N GLY A 735 -13.43 32.83 -6.39
CA GLY A 735 -12.73 32.91 -7.67
C GLY A 735 -11.61 33.94 -7.73
N SER A 736 -11.42 34.76 -6.69
CA SER A 736 -10.39 35.81 -6.65
C SER A 736 -8.95 35.30 -6.76
N GLN A 737 -8.70 34.04 -6.41
CA GLN A 737 -7.39 33.40 -6.51
C GLN A 737 -6.84 33.36 -7.93
N LYS A 738 -7.71 33.49 -8.95
CA LYS A 738 -7.32 33.51 -10.36
C LYS A 738 -6.67 34.84 -10.79
N ASN A 739 -6.77 35.86 -9.95
CA ASN A 739 -6.24 37.20 -10.24
C ASN A 739 -4.77 37.37 -9.81
N GLY A 740 -4.19 36.34 -9.19
CA GLY A 740 -2.82 36.35 -8.69
C GLY A 740 -2.64 37.18 -7.41
N LEU A 741 -1.39 37.22 -6.94
CA LEU A 741 -1.02 37.89 -5.70
C LEU A 741 -0.89 39.41 -5.89
N VAL A 742 -1.59 40.19 -5.06
CA VAL A 742 -1.65 41.65 -5.22
C VAL A 742 -0.52 42.41 -4.52
N ARG A 743 -0.05 41.90 -3.38
CA ARG A 743 1.02 42.49 -2.55
C ARG A 743 1.74 41.42 -1.72
N ARG A 744 2.95 41.72 -1.25
CA ARG A 744 3.76 40.88 -0.35
C ARG A 744 4.13 41.63 0.91
N PHE A 745 4.19 40.90 2.02
CA PHE A 745 4.71 41.32 3.31
C PHE A 745 6.17 40.86 3.42
N ILE A 746 7.09 41.81 3.36
CA ILE A 746 8.52 41.59 3.21
C ILE A 746 9.23 41.97 4.50
N ARG A 747 10.13 41.10 4.97
CA ARG A 747 11.04 41.37 6.10
C ARG A 747 12.42 41.78 5.58
N GLY A 748 12.74 43.06 5.70
CA GLY A 748 14.07 43.63 5.44
C GLY A 748 14.98 43.62 6.67
N GLU A 749 16.07 44.40 6.62
CA GLU A 749 16.97 44.62 7.75
C GLU A 749 16.32 45.49 8.85
N ASP A 750 15.50 46.47 8.43
CA ASP A 750 14.87 47.46 9.32
C ASP A 750 13.45 47.08 9.81
N GLY A 751 13.01 45.85 9.56
CA GLY A 751 11.68 45.35 9.96
C GLY A 751 10.84 44.83 8.80
N VAL A 752 9.51 44.93 8.93
CA VAL A 752 8.54 44.39 7.96
C VAL A 752 7.72 45.49 7.29
N THR A 753 7.54 45.39 5.97
CA THR A 753 6.74 46.32 5.18
C THR A 753 5.94 45.59 4.10
N PHE A 754 4.85 46.21 3.63
CA PHE A 754 4.21 45.75 2.40
C PHE A 754 4.89 46.40 1.20
N ASP A 755 5.16 45.61 0.16
CA ASP A 755 5.78 46.10 -1.08
C ASP A 755 4.86 47.04 -1.88
N ARG A 756 3.55 46.98 -1.61
CA ARG A 756 2.48 47.75 -2.27
C ARG A 756 1.37 48.12 -1.28
N PRO A 757 0.64 49.22 -1.51
CA PRO A 757 -0.52 49.57 -0.70
C PRO A 757 -1.62 48.50 -0.77
N SER A 758 -2.49 48.47 0.26
CA SER A 758 -3.65 47.57 0.24
C SER A 758 -4.59 47.96 -0.89
N PRO A 759 -5.05 47.02 -1.73
CA PRO A 759 -6.14 47.28 -2.66
C PRO A 759 -7.45 47.55 -1.90
N GLU A 760 -8.32 48.34 -2.51
CA GLU A 760 -9.71 48.47 -2.09
C GLU A 760 -10.56 47.38 -2.75
N TYR A 761 -11.48 46.79 -1.97
CA TYR A 761 -12.39 45.76 -2.43
C TYR A 761 -13.83 46.18 -2.16
N ASP A 762 -14.73 45.90 -3.10
CA ASP A 762 -16.15 46.14 -2.90
C ASP A 762 -16.71 45.09 -1.94
N GLN A 763 -17.29 45.54 -0.82
CA GLN A 763 -17.82 44.65 0.21
C GLN A 763 -18.96 43.76 -0.31
N LYS A 764 -19.65 44.16 -1.39
CA LYS A 764 -20.71 43.33 -2.01
C LYS A 764 -20.20 42.05 -2.67
N ASP A 765 -18.90 41.98 -2.98
CA ASP A 765 -18.29 40.83 -3.65
C ASP A 765 -17.91 39.72 -2.66
N PHE A 766 -17.93 40.02 -1.36
CA PHE A 766 -17.65 39.05 -0.32
C PHE A 766 -18.88 38.21 0.03
N VAL A 767 -18.66 36.91 0.18
CA VAL A 767 -19.67 35.94 0.61
C VAL A 767 -19.30 35.43 2.02
N PRO A 768 -20.25 35.39 2.97
CA PRO A 768 -20.01 34.84 4.30
C PRO A 768 -19.87 33.32 4.25
N ILE A 769 -18.95 32.78 5.05
CA ILE A 769 -18.69 31.35 5.20
C ILE A 769 -19.04 30.97 6.65
N GLU A 770 -20.34 30.81 6.92
CA GLU A 770 -20.84 30.31 8.21
C GLU A 770 -20.69 28.78 8.28
N VAL A 771 -20.16 28.28 9.39
CA VAL A 771 -19.91 26.84 9.58
C VAL A 771 -20.15 26.41 11.01
N LYS A 772 -20.49 25.12 11.19
CA LYS A 772 -20.60 24.49 12.50
C LYS A 772 -19.24 24.07 13.06
N ALA A 773 -19.14 23.96 14.38
CA ALA A 773 -17.97 23.40 15.04
C ALA A 773 -17.60 22.03 14.42
N GLY A 774 -16.30 21.80 14.20
CA GLY A 774 -15.76 20.62 13.54
C GLY A 774 -15.61 20.75 12.02
N SER A 775 -16.16 21.80 11.42
CA SER A 775 -15.99 22.06 9.98
C SER A 775 -14.60 22.62 9.67
N LEU A 776 -14.02 22.19 8.55
CA LEU A 776 -12.76 22.71 8.01
C LEU A 776 -13.03 23.56 6.76
N VAL A 777 -12.49 24.78 6.74
CA VAL A 777 -12.45 25.63 5.54
C VAL A 777 -11.04 25.56 4.96
N VAL A 778 -10.93 25.05 3.74
CA VAL A 778 -9.68 24.96 2.97
C VAL A 778 -9.57 26.19 2.10
N ILE A 779 -8.49 26.94 2.21
CA ILE A 779 -8.32 28.28 1.63
C ILE A 779 -7.10 28.27 0.71
N HIS A 780 -7.29 28.60 -0.56
CA HIS A 780 -6.19 28.80 -1.50
C HIS A 780 -5.41 30.06 -1.10
N GLY A 781 -4.08 30.04 -1.13
CA GLY A 781 -3.25 31.13 -0.63
C GLY A 781 -3.42 32.48 -1.34
N ASP A 782 -3.95 32.48 -2.57
CA ASP A 782 -4.32 33.70 -3.31
C ASP A 782 -5.81 34.09 -3.18
N LEU A 783 -6.62 33.38 -2.38
CA LEU A 783 -8.00 33.78 -2.16
C LEU A 783 -8.05 35.02 -1.26
N ILE A 784 -8.78 36.06 -1.71
CA ILE A 784 -9.05 37.23 -0.90
C ILE A 784 -10.10 36.87 0.14
N HIS A 785 -9.74 36.99 1.42
CA HIS A 785 -10.62 36.69 2.54
C HIS A 785 -10.41 37.64 3.74
N GLN A 786 -11.43 37.74 4.59
CA GLN A 786 -11.50 38.64 5.76
C GLN A 786 -12.37 38.05 6.88
N SER A 787 -12.40 38.69 8.05
CA SER A 787 -13.41 38.42 9.09
C SER A 787 -13.72 39.67 9.92
N PHE A 788 -15.00 39.99 10.12
CA PHE A 788 -15.44 41.13 10.91
C PHE A 788 -15.24 40.93 12.41
N GLU A 789 -15.23 42.02 13.17
CA GLU A 789 -15.18 41.99 14.64
C GLU A 789 -16.27 41.08 15.25
N ASN A 790 -15.94 40.41 16.36
CA ASN A 790 -16.94 39.64 17.09
C ASN A 790 -17.77 40.57 17.99
N GLN A 791 -18.99 40.87 17.56
CA GLN A 791 -19.94 41.72 18.30
C GLN A 791 -20.88 40.92 19.20
N SER A 792 -20.73 39.59 19.25
CA SER A 792 -21.61 38.71 20.00
C SER A 792 -21.11 38.47 21.44
N LEU A 793 -21.96 37.83 22.24
CA LEU A 793 -21.62 37.38 23.60
C LEU A 793 -20.89 36.02 23.64
N LYS A 794 -20.62 35.41 22.48
CA LYS A 794 -19.96 34.11 22.37
C LYS A 794 -18.63 34.25 21.65
N SER A 795 -17.63 33.49 22.06
CA SER A 795 -16.36 33.41 21.36
C SER A 795 -16.51 32.70 20.02
N ARG A 796 -15.44 32.71 19.22
CA ARG A 796 -15.35 31.92 17.98
C ARG A 796 -13.97 31.31 17.87
N HIS A 797 -13.74 30.24 18.63
CA HIS A 797 -12.44 29.59 18.61
C HIS A 797 -12.20 28.87 17.28
N ALA A 798 -10.99 28.97 16.75
CA ALA A 798 -10.56 28.28 15.55
C ALA A 798 -9.08 27.89 15.61
N TYR A 799 -8.72 26.80 14.95
CA TYR A 799 -7.34 26.38 14.75
C TYR A 799 -6.98 26.50 13.27
N SER A 800 -5.96 27.29 12.94
CA SER A 800 -5.53 27.53 11.57
C SER A 800 -4.13 26.96 11.31
N LEU A 801 -3.93 26.34 10.16
CA LEU A 801 -2.65 25.84 9.66
C LEU A 801 -2.35 26.47 8.30
N HIS A 802 -1.08 26.73 8.03
CA HIS A 802 -0.62 27.08 6.69
C HIS A 802 0.40 26.07 6.20
N VAL A 803 0.12 25.48 5.04
CA VAL A 803 0.92 24.41 4.46
C VAL A 803 1.39 24.83 3.08
N VAL A 804 2.65 24.59 2.79
CA VAL A 804 3.27 24.83 1.48
C VAL A 804 3.84 23.55 0.92
N ASP A 805 3.91 23.43 -0.41
CA ASP A 805 4.70 22.37 -1.03
C ASP A 805 6.15 22.85 -1.16
N THR A 806 7.09 21.97 -0.85
CA THR A 806 8.53 22.24 -1.01
C THR A 806 9.17 21.42 -2.12
N ASP A 807 8.41 20.51 -2.73
CA ASP A 807 8.85 19.83 -3.95
C ASP A 807 8.79 20.78 -5.14
N GLY A 808 9.94 21.07 -5.75
CA GLY A 808 10.05 21.96 -6.91
C GLY A 808 9.70 23.43 -6.63
N CYS A 809 9.42 23.82 -5.38
CA CYS A 809 8.99 25.16 -5.00
C CYS A 809 9.98 25.77 -4.00
N ARG A 810 10.31 27.06 -4.17
CA ARG A 810 11.31 27.75 -3.33
C ARG A 810 10.64 28.67 -2.32
N TRP A 811 10.92 28.46 -1.03
CA TRP A 811 10.53 29.40 0.04
C TRP A 811 11.26 30.73 -0.09
N SER A 812 10.53 31.85 -0.04
CA SER A 812 11.13 33.18 -0.13
C SER A 812 11.81 33.59 1.17
N GLN A 813 13.08 33.99 1.08
CA GLN A 813 13.89 34.47 2.21
C GLN A 813 13.39 35.81 2.79
N ASP A 814 12.58 36.51 2.01
CA ASP A 814 12.00 37.79 2.34
C ASP A 814 10.68 37.65 3.11
N ASN A 815 10.17 36.42 3.29
CA ASN A 815 9.03 36.18 4.17
C ASN A 815 9.39 36.55 5.61
N TRP A 816 8.39 36.99 6.37
CA TRP A 816 8.61 37.34 7.79
C TRP A 816 9.00 36.13 8.64
N ILE A 817 8.48 34.95 8.30
CA ILE A 817 8.85 33.66 8.89
C ILE A 817 10.21 33.22 8.38
N ARG A 818 11.18 33.18 9.30
CA ARG A 818 12.53 32.65 9.11
C ARG A 818 12.80 31.62 10.20
N ARG A 819 12.61 30.34 9.88
CA ARG A 819 12.77 29.23 10.84
C ARG A 819 14.26 28.87 10.98
N LYS A 820 14.67 28.52 12.20
CA LYS A 820 16.05 28.06 12.46
C LYS A 820 16.27 26.60 12.05
N VAL A 821 15.20 25.81 12.08
CA VAL A 821 15.20 24.38 11.76
C VAL A 821 14.22 24.14 10.62
N GLU A 822 14.59 23.27 9.67
CA GLU A 822 13.70 22.88 8.58
C GLU A 822 12.54 22.03 9.16
N PRO A 823 11.27 22.39 8.92
CA PRO A 823 10.16 21.64 9.52
C PRO A 823 9.96 20.29 8.85
N GLU A 824 9.44 19.33 9.61
CA GLU A 824 9.12 18.00 9.09
C GLU A 824 7.92 18.07 8.12
N PRO A 825 8.00 17.43 6.94
CA PRO A 825 6.87 17.34 6.04
C PRO A 825 5.78 16.41 6.61
N LEU A 826 4.51 16.67 6.27
CA LEU A 826 3.41 15.77 6.64
C LEU A 826 3.63 14.36 6.07
N TYR A 827 4.18 14.28 4.87
CA TYR A 827 4.63 13.06 4.20
C TYR A 827 5.62 13.38 3.08
N VAL A 828 6.32 12.36 2.58
CA VAL A 828 7.14 12.45 1.36
C VAL A 828 6.56 11.48 0.34
N SER A 829 6.05 12.00 -0.78
CA SER A 829 5.57 11.17 -1.89
C SER A 829 6.70 10.26 -2.38
N SER A 830 6.47 8.95 -2.40
CA SER A 830 7.45 7.91 -2.75
C SER A 830 7.85 7.88 -4.24
N SER A 831 7.58 8.94 -5.00
CA SER A 831 7.99 9.07 -6.40
C SER A 831 9.49 9.31 -6.58
N ASP A 832 10.19 9.89 -5.59
CA ASP A 832 11.59 10.35 -5.76
C ASP A 832 12.59 9.91 -4.67
N LEU A 833 12.24 8.93 -3.82
CA LEU A 833 13.18 8.29 -2.87
C LEU A 833 14.19 7.34 -3.54
N LYS A 834 14.66 7.69 -4.74
CA LYS A 834 15.80 7.09 -5.42
C LYS A 834 16.87 8.15 -5.59
N LEU A 835 17.59 8.51 -4.54
CA LEU A 835 18.91 9.13 -4.74
C LEU A 835 19.91 8.96 -3.60
N ASP A 836 19.52 8.53 -2.40
CA ASP A 836 20.49 8.15 -1.37
C ASP A 836 20.11 6.83 -0.70
N LEU A 837 20.61 5.70 -1.25
CA LEU A 837 20.98 4.43 -0.59
C LEU A 837 21.53 3.42 -1.59
#